data_AF-A0A2D2AXS7-F1
#
_entry.id   AF-A0A2D2AXS7-F1
#
_cell.length_a   1.000
_cell.length_b   1.000
_cell.length_c   1.000
_cell.angle_alpha   90.00
_cell.angle_beta   90.00
_cell.angle_gamma   90.00
#
_symmetry.space_group_name_H-M   'P 1'
#
loop_
_entity.id
_entity.type
_entity.pdbx_description
1 polymer ?
#
loop_
_entity_poly.entity_id
_entity_poly.type
_entity_poly.pdbx_seq_one_letter_code
_entity_poly.pdbx_strand_id
1 'polypeptide(L)'
;MADQPYDSDLAALAALTGTGLAARTGADAWALRTLVGADLIAIGNGDGVAGDPQLSTRFQRPEAGAAARTGLAKLGDVIDPADFGADGVGDDTAGWASLIAAAPAGAAIDLGGRTYGVSQLTVSKTLHLSNGGFNFSAMPSGQGCVEIAASARPTFTNIAFKGTGGQGAYVGAHVLLRQQGASSASRAAGFVLDRCRLEGSGAYGVYAKWSDRILILDTDVADCAYVGVGLWSCNDAQVRGGRIEMLNAAGTSGNAYGLALSHDSTGYASDPNAGTPRAANPFCRNVLVHGLTVIGPKLWQAIDTHGAYGVKVIGCHVYGAARGVSLTTGSGAAETYAGYDNIAVGNVIDANLPDGTAVSGLNPVSGFELRGGFPGGTSHERFVVMGNTIRGYGQVDSAEAGSIRATVATRKYVIANNVIENWAGVGINLGAGQLGGVVTGNVFGDLRVPMAADGGTETYGYCISISSAAAGAMVVSGNIHDYVQNRAHKGFNVHPNATITCSVGDNHFSRCLAATPIDVPRGRAHGVGAPSVIDIPQTSGTITVDVSLSRLAPGAPLIVRAPALTDNLTITDFTGAPLGTRIVVMNDSAHTVTVTRANALLRDGLNWTGDTRYSQLELVKGVPYWREASRSKNG
;
A
#
# COMPACT_ATOMS: atom_id res chain seq x y z
N MET A 1 40.46 35.10 75.94
CA MET A 1 40.75 34.64 74.57
C MET A 1 41.68 33.46 74.72
N ALA A 2 41.30 32.28 74.20
CA ALA A 2 42.20 31.14 74.23
C ALA A 2 43.21 31.34 73.12
N ASP A 3 44.49 31.41 73.47
CA ASP A 3 45.58 31.43 72.49
C ASP A 3 45.54 30.12 71.71
N GLN A 4 45.75 30.21 70.39
CA GLN A 4 45.80 29.02 69.55
C GLN A 4 47.00 28.15 69.97
N PRO A 5 46.82 26.84 70.22
CA PRO A 5 47.94 25.92 70.46
C PRO A 5 48.95 25.95 69.32
N TYR A 6 50.25 25.82 69.65
CA TYR A 6 51.32 25.77 68.64
C TYR A 6 51.06 24.64 67.65
N ASP A 7 50.95 25.01 66.38
CA ASP A 7 50.72 24.11 65.26
C ASP A 7 51.89 24.28 64.28
N SER A 8 52.62 23.20 64.05
CA SER A 8 53.82 23.18 63.22
C SER A 8 53.53 23.39 61.74
N ASP A 9 52.34 23.02 61.25
CA ASP A 9 51.90 23.36 59.89
C ASP A 9 51.60 24.85 59.77
N LEU A 10 50.98 25.46 60.79
CA LEU A 10 50.71 26.90 60.77
C LEU A 10 52.01 27.72 60.83
N ALA A 11 52.98 27.29 61.65
CA ALA A 11 54.29 27.93 61.72
C ALA A 11 55.02 27.83 60.36
N ALA A 12 54.96 26.67 59.70
CA ALA A 12 55.57 26.45 58.39
C ALA A 12 54.88 27.25 57.28
N LEU A 13 53.55 27.37 57.31
CA LEU A 13 52.78 28.20 56.38
C LEU A 13 53.07 29.69 56.58
N ALA A 14 53.16 30.14 57.84
CA ALA A 14 53.50 31.53 58.19
C ALA A 14 54.94 31.92 57.81
N ALA A 15 55.84 30.94 57.66
CA ALA A 15 57.21 31.17 57.21
C ALA A 15 57.36 31.39 55.69
N LEU A 16 56.28 31.24 54.90
CA LEU A 16 56.31 31.53 53.46
C LEU A 16 56.42 33.03 53.20
N THR A 17 57.45 33.45 52.46
CA THR A 17 57.76 34.87 52.22
C THR A 17 57.18 35.45 50.92
N GLY A 18 56.19 34.79 50.31
CA GLY A 18 55.62 35.17 49.02
C GLY A 18 54.12 34.86 48.90
N THR A 19 53.50 35.37 47.84
CA THR A 19 52.12 35.06 47.46
C THR A 19 52.08 33.95 46.41
N GLY A 20 50.98 33.19 46.36
CA GLY A 20 50.74 32.16 45.34
C GLY A 20 50.07 30.90 45.89
N LEU A 21 50.14 29.80 45.14
CA LEU A 21 49.52 28.53 45.54
C LEU A 21 50.37 27.79 46.58
N ALA A 22 49.95 27.85 47.85
CA ALA A 22 50.58 27.11 48.93
C ALA A 22 50.21 25.62 48.84
N ALA A 23 51.23 24.76 48.75
CA ALA A 23 51.09 23.31 48.77
C ALA A 23 51.86 22.73 49.95
N ARG A 24 51.20 21.86 50.73
CA ARG A 24 51.86 21.06 51.76
C ARG A 24 52.71 19.99 51.07
N THR A 25 54.02 20.03 51.24
CA THR A 25 54.98 19.11 50.60
C THR A 25 55.49 18.02 51.53
N GLY A 26 55.16 18.09 52.83
CA GLY A 26 55.47 17.11 53.85
C GLY A 26 54.78 17.42 55.18
N ALA A 27 55.09 16.66 56.22
CA ALA A 27 54.73 17.07 57.58
C ALA A 27 55.48 18.36 57.92
N ASP A 28 54.76 19.37 58.44
CA ASP A 28 55.32 20.66 58.87
C ASP A 28 56.09 21.41 57.76
N ALA A 29 55.75 21.15 56.50
CA ALA A 29 56.47 21.69 55.34
C ALA A 29 55.49 22.17 54.27
N TRP A 30 55.61 23.44 53.92
CA TRP A 30 54.83 24.12 52.89
C TRP A 30 55.76 24.78 51.88
N ALA A 31 55.34 24.82 50.62
CA ALA A 31 56.03 25.53 49.56
C ALA A 31 55.02 26.18 48.61
N LEU A 32 55.42 27.28 47.96
CA LEU A 32 54.67 27.85 46.85
C LEU A 32 54.92 27.02 45.59
N ARG A 33 53.86 26.74 44.82
CA ARG A 33 53.92 25.99 43.56
C ARG A 33 53.30 26.78 42.42
N THR A 34 53.72 26.45 41.20
CA THR A 34 53.16 26.98 39.96
C THR A 34 52.60 25.81 39.17
N LEU A 35 51.36 25.93 38.71
CA LEU A 35 50.78 25.03 37.73
C LEU A 35 51.41 25.33 36.37
N VAL A 36 52.12 24.35 35.81
CA VAL A 36 52.74 24.45 34.49
C VAL A 36 51.86 23.71 33.49
N GLY A 37 51.52 24.37 32.37
CA GLY A 37 50.77 23.74 31.30
C GLY A 37 51.56 22.64 30.59
N ALA A 38 50.83 21.76 29.89
CA ALA A 38 51.39 20.82 28.92
C ALA A 38 50.87 21.19 27.52
N ASP A 39 51.35 20.53 26.46
CA ASP A 39 51.05 20.88 25.05
C ASP A 39 49.56 21.11 24.74
N LEU A 40 48.64 20.45 25.45
CA LEU A 40 47.19 20.54 25.23
C LEU A 40 46.42 21.40 26.25
N ILE A 41 47.08 21.88 27.31
CA ILE A 41 46.45 22.67 28.37
C ILE A 41 47.29 23.91 28.61
N ALA A 42 46.80 25.05 28.14
CA ALA A 42 47.38 26.34 28.45
C ALA A 42 46.94 26.78 29.84
N ILE A 43 47.91 27.14 30.69
CA ILE A 43 47.65 27.68 32.03
C ILE A 43 48.12 29.14 32.06
N GLY A 44 47.19 30.06 32.26
CA GLY A 44 47.46 31.47 32.52
C GLY A 44 47.52 31.72 34.02
N ASN A 45 48.50 32.52 34.47
CA ASN A 45 48.65 32.90 35.87
C ASN A 45 48.70 31.69 36.83
N GLY A 46 49.50 30.67 36.45
CA GLY A 46 49.54 29.37 37.11
C GLY A 46 50.07 29.36 38.55
N ASP A 47 50.67 30.46 39.02
CA ASP A 47 51.09 30.66 40.41
C ASP A 47 50.04 31.40 41.24
N GLY A 48 49.01 31.98 40.61
CA GLY A 48 47.96 32.76 41.26
C GLY A 48 48.41 34.14 41.77
N VAL A 49 49.60 34.62 41.39
CA VAL A 49 50.13 35.90 41.91
C VAL A 49 49.44 37.10 41.26
N ALA A 50 49.10 37.00 39.98
CA ALA A 50 48.47 38.09 39.21
C ALA A 50 46.92 37.99 39.15
N GLY A 51 46.28 37.12 39.94
CA GLY A 51 44.84 36.85 39.94
C GLY A 51 44.50 35.36 40.13
N ASP A 52 43.32 34.90 39.71
CA ASP A 52 42.98 33.47 39.73
C ASP A 52 43.70 32.71 38.60
N PRO A 53 44.23 31.48 38.84
CA PRO A 53 44.73 30.62 37.78
C PRO A 53 43.65 30.34 36.72
N GLN A 54 43.99 30.55 35.44
CA GLN A 54 43.09 30.32 34.31
C GLN A 54 43.54 29.06 33.56
N LEU A 55 42.66 28.07 33.43
CA LEU A 55 42.91 26.89 32.62
C LEU A 55 42.14 27.01 31.30
N SER A 56 42.85 26.86 30.18
CA SER A 56 42.24 26.79 28.85
C SER A 56 42.61 25.49 28.16
N THR A 57 41.60 24.65 27.93
CA THR A 57 41.69 23.54 26.96
C THR A 57 41.35 24.08 25.58
N ARG A 58 42.11 25.05 25.08
CA ARG A 58 42.00 25.41 23.67
C ARG A 58 42.65 24.28 22.89
N PHE A 59 41.83 23.42 22.29
CA PHE A 59 42.16 22.92 20.97
C PHE A 59 42.37 24.18 20.12
N GLN A 60 43.62 24.61 19.95
CA GLN A 60 43.93 25.57 18.91
C GLN A 60 43.43 24.91 17.61
N ARG A 61 42.36 25.45 17.03
CA ARG A 61 42.07 25.21 15.61
C ARG A 61 43.38 25.54 14.89
N PRO A 62 44.05 24.56 14.26
CA PRO A 62 45.12 24.91 13.35
C PRO A 62 44.48 25.81 12.31
N GLU A 63 45.05 26.99 12.12
CA GLU A 63 44.68 27.85 11.00
C GLU A 63 44.82 27.07 9.70
N ALA A 64 43.95 27.40 8.75
CA ALA A 64 43.75 26.66 7.52
C ALA A 64 45.06 26.34 6.81
N GLY A 65 45.31 25.03 6.63
CA GLY A 65 46.30 24.52 5.70
C GLY A 65 47.57 23.99 6.34
N ALA A 66 47.57 22.70 6.71
CA ALA A 66 48.63 21.75 6.32
C ALA A 66 48.38 20.37 6.94
N ALA A 67 48.43 19.36 6.06
CA ALA A 67 48.78 17.97 6.35
C ALA A 67 47.86 17.14 7.28
N ALA A 68 47.05 16.31 6.63
CA ALA A 68 46.89 14.90 6.99
C ALA A 68 46.47 14.62 8.44
N ARG A 69 45.17 14.79 8.72
CA ARG A 69 44.48 13.91 9.68
C ARG A 69 44.39 12.50 9.09
N THR A 70 45.53 11.81 9.03
CA THR A 70 45.64 10.36 8.82
C THR A 70 45.29 9.57 10.09
N GLY A 71 44.63 10.22 11.05
CA GLY A 71 44.24 9.67 12.35
C GLY A 71 42.75 9.33 12.50
N LEU A 72 41.94 9.35 11.44
CA LEU A 72 40.51 8.95 11.50
C LEU A 72 40.29 7.49 11.93
N ALA A 73 41.36 6.71 12.10
CA ALA A 73 41.30 5.33 12.59
C ALA A 73 41.35 5.18 14.12
N LYS A 74 41.40 6.25 14.92
CA LYS A 74 41.67 6.13 16.38
C LYS A 74 40.65 6.69 17.36
N LEU A 75 39.53 7.23 16.92
CA LEU A 75 38.41 7.53 17.82
C LEU A 75 37.14 6.99 17.17
N GLY A 76 36.31 6.30 17.95
CA GLY A 76 34.95 5.94 17.58
C GLY A 76 34.02 7.15 17.49
N ASP A 77 34.52 8.27 16.96
CA ASP A 77 33.83 9.55 16.86
C ASP A 77 33.12 9.65 15.51
N VAL A 78 31.95 10.25 15.56
CA VAL A 78 31.16 10.71 14.43
C VAL A 78 32.01 11.64 13.56
N ILE A 79 32.10 11.35 12.25
CA ILE A 79 32.79 12.23 11.29
C ILE A 79 31.93 13.50 11.09
N ASP A 80 32.42 14.68 11.49
CA ASP A 80 31.75 15.97 11.22
C ASP A 80 32.10 16.47 9.81
N PRO A 81 31.11 16.73 8.92
CA PRO A 81 31.35 17.32 7.61
C PRO A 81 32.16 18.63 7.61
N ALA A 82 32.10 19.42 8.69
CA ALA A 82 32.82 20.69 8.80
C ALA A 82 34.35 20.51 8.77
N ASP A 83 34.87 19.37 9.22
CA ASP A 83 36.31 19.04 9.16
C ASP A 83 36.83 18.91 7.72
N PHE A 84 35.92 18.79 6.75
CA PHE A 84 36.22 18.68 5.33
C PHE A 84 35.79 19.92 4.54
N GLY A 85 35.36 20.99 5.22
CA GLY A 85 34.91 22.23 4.58
C GLY A 85 33.45 22.21 4.11
N ALA A 86 32.64 21.24 4.57
CA ALA A 86 31.19 21.29 4.45
C ALA A 86 30.60 21.81 5.76
N ASP A 87 30.38 23.11 5.87
CA ASP A 87 29.92 23.77 7.11
C ASP A 87 28.42 24.10 7.11
N GLY A 88 27.74 23.86 5.98
CA GLY A 88 26.30 24.15 5.81
C GLY A 88 26.03 25.58 5.37
N VAL A 89 27.06 26.35 5.00
CA VAL A 89 26.95 27.72 4.51
C VAL A 89 27.39 27.79 3.05
N GLY A 90 26.45 28.08 2.15
CA GLY A 90 26.75 28.22 0.72
C GLY A 90 26.78 26.88 -0.01
N ASP A 91 27.83 26.66 -0.82
CA ASP A 91 28.00 25.44 -1.62
C ASP A 91 29.06 24.52 -0.98
N ASP A 92 28.58 23.46 -0.35
CA ASP A 92 29.35 22.43 0.36
C ASP A 92 29.81 21.29 -0.57
N THR A 93 29.58 21.36 -1.89
CA THR A 93 29.85 20.26 -2.84
C THR A 93 31.27 19.71 -2.72
N ALA A 94 32.27 20.59 -2.72
CA ALA A 94 33.68 20.19 -2.66
C ALA A 94 34.05 19.58 -1.30
N GLY A 95 33.45 20.08 -0.22
CA GLY A 95 33.66 19.55 1.13
C GLY A 95 33.11 18.13 1.28
N TRP A 96 31.89 17.90 0.78
CA TRP A 96 31.29 16.57 0.73
C TRP A 96 32.07 15.59 -0.14
N ALA A 97 32.55 16.02 -1.31
CA ALA A 97 33.40 15.19 -2.16
C ALA A 97 34.69 14.77 -1.44
N SER A 98 35.32 15.70 -0.71
CA SER A 98 36.53 15.45 0.09
C SER A 98 36.27 14.47 1.24
N LEU A 99 35.17 14.67 1.97
CA LEU A 99 34.74 13.77 3.04
C LEU A 99 34.47 12.36 2.54
N ILE A 100 33.70 12.19 1.45
CA ILE A 100 33.38 10.86 0.91
C ILE A 100 34.64 10.15 0.42
N ALA A 101 35.57 10.89 -0.21
CA ALA A 101 36.85 10.35 -0.64
C ALA A 101 37.67 9.82 0.54
N ALA A 102 37.77 10.59 1.63
CA ALA A 102 38.57 10.28 2.81
C ALA A 102 37.93 9.25 3.75
N ALA A 103 36.60 9.22 3.87
CA ALA A 103 35.90 8.33 4.77
C ALA A 103 36.12 6.85 4.38
N PRO A 104 36.39 5.96 5.36
CA PRO A 104 36.44 4.52 5.10
C PRO A 104 35.06 3.99 4.71
N ALA A 105 35.01 2.94 3.91
CA ALA A 105 33.74 2.27 3.60
C ALA A 105 33.11 1.73 4.90
N GLY A 106 31.81 1.98 5.08
CA GLY A 106 31.08 1.67 6.30
C GLY A 106 31.16 2.76 7.38
N ALA A 107 31.80 3.90 7.12
CA ALA A 107 31.82 5.01 8.07
C ALA A 107 30.41 5.55 8.36
N ALA A 108 30.19 5.95 9.62
CA ALA A 108 29.01 6.67 10.07
C ALA A 108 29.28 8.17 10.11
N ILE A 109 28.35 8.95 9.54
CA ILE A 109 28.48 10.39 9.33
C ILE A 109 27.17 11.03 9.78
N ASP A 110 27.22 11.76 10.89
CA ASP A 110 26.08 12.53 11.39
C ASP A 110 26.17 13.95 10.83
N LEU A 111 25.08 14.43 10.26
CA LEU A 111 24.97 15.78 9.70
C LEU A 111 24.64 16.82 10.78
N GLY A 112 24.43 16.42 12.04
CA GLY A 112 24.22 17.30 13.18
C GLY A 112 22.93 18.13 13.10
N GLY A 113 21.94 17.65 12.36
CA GLY A 113 20.70 18.37 12.04
C GLY A 113 20.87 19.51 11.04
N ARG A 114 22.07 19.69 10.45
CA ARG A 114 22.33 20.73 9.45
C ARG A 114 21.82 20.33 8.07
N THR A 115 21.54 21.34 7.26
CA THR A 115 21.24 21.18 5.84
C THR A 115 22.37 21.77 5.01
N TYR A 116 22.88 20.99 4.07
CA TYR A 116 24.02 21.37 3.23
C TYR A 116 23.54 21.78 1.84
N GLY A 117 24.06 22.89 1.33
CA GLY A 117 23.81 23.30 -0.05
C GLY A 117 24.78 22.57 -0.97
N VAL A 118 24.30 21.80 -1.94
CA VAL A 118 25.19 21.06 -2.85
C VAL A 118 24.65 21.12 -4.28
N SER A 119 25.53 21.06 -5.27
CA SER A 119 25.13 20.91 -6.67
C SER A 119 24.81 19.45 -7.01
N GLN A 120 25.55 18.51 -6.41
CA GLN A 120 25.35 17.07 -6.51
C GLN A 120 26.07 16.36 -5.36
N LEU A 121 25.54 15.22 -4.91
CA LEU A 121 26.14 14.34 -3.92
C LEU A 121 26.44 12.98 -4.55
N THR A 122 27.73 12.66 -4.77
CA THR A 122 28.15 11.38 -5.33
C THR A 122 28.62 10.42 -4.24
N VAL A 123 27.88 9.34 -4.00
CA VAL A 123 28.16 8.33 -2.97
C VAL A 123 28.86 7.14 -3.61
N SER A 124 30.19 7.18 -3.63
CA SER A 124 31.04 6.21 -4.36
C SER A 124 31.33 4.91 -3.60
N LYS A 125 31.00 4.85 -2.31
CA LYS A 125 31.23 3.70 -1.43
C LYS A 125 30.12 3.59 -0.38
N THR A 126 29.99 2.43 0.26
CA THR A 126 29.03 2.24 1.36
C THR A 126 29.35 3.18 2.51
N LEU A 127 28.37 3.98 2.94
CA LEU A 127 28.45 4.92 4.07
C LEU A 127 27.10 4.92 4.81
N HIS A 128 27.08 5.33 6.08
CA HIS A 128 25.87 5.54 6.87
C HIS A 128 25.73 7.03 7.18
N LEU A 129 24.79 7.72 6.54
CA LEU A 129 24.54 9.14 6.73
C LEU A 129 23.27 9.33 7.55
N SER A 130 23.32 10.17 8.58
CA SER A 130 22.16 10.41 9.45
C SER A 130 21.95 11.86 9.88
N ASN A 131 20.69 12.18 10.20
CA ASN A 131 20.25 13.40 10.89
C ASN A 131 20.64 14.73 10.22
N GLY A 132 19.98 15.09 9.13
CA GLY A 132 20.19 16.39 8.47
C GLY A 132 19.56 16.47 7.10
N GLY A 133 20.15 17.23 6.19
CA GLY A 133 19.62 17.31 4.84
C GLY A 133 20.55 17.89 3.79
N PHE A 134 20.08 17.84 2.55
CA PHE A 134 20.74 18.37 1.36
C PHE A 134 19.74 19.19 0.55
N ASN A 135 20.08 20.45 0.29
CA ASN A 135 19.39 21.30 -0.66
C ASN A 135 20.20 21.34 -1.95
N PHE A 136 19.62 20.86 -3.04
CA PHE A 136 20.29 20.87 -4.33
C PHE A 136 20.09 22.21 -5.03
N SER A 137 21.15 22.78 -5.61
CA SER A 137 21.07 24.06 -6.34
C SER A 137 20.49 23.89 -7.76
N ALA A 138 20.54 22.68 -8.31
CA ALA A 138 19.97 22.32 -9.60
C ALA A 138 19.66 20.81 -9.66
N MET A 139 18.84 20.41 -10.63
CA MET A 139 18.66 18.99 -10.99
C MET A 139 19.62 18.66 -12.15
N PRO A 140 20.63 17.79 -11.98
CA PRO A 140 21.53 17.42 -13.07
C PRO A 140 20.78 16.60 -14.13
N SER A 141 21.08 16.85 -15.41
CA SER A 141 20.48 16.08 -16.50
C SER A 141 21.22 14.75 -16.70
N GLY A 142 20.48 13.65 -16.72
CA GLY A 142 21.03 12.29 -16.95
C GLY A 142 21.73 11.66 -15.74
N GLN A 143 21.73 12.33 -14.58
CA GLN A 143 22.28 11.85 -13.32
C GLN A 143 21.31 12.15 -12.17
N GLY A 144 21.53 11.53 -11.00
CA GLY A 144 20.83 11.89 -9.77
C GLY A 144 21.46 13.11 -9.09
N CYS A 145 20.64 13.89 -8.37
CA CYS A 145 21.16 14.83 -7.37
C CYS A 145 21.97 14.09 -6.30
N VAL A 146 21.47 12.93 -5.87
CA VAL A 146 22.23 11.90 -5.16
C VAL A 146 22.52 10.78 -6.15
N GLU A 147 23.78 10.65 -6.56
CA GLU A 147 24.23 9.57 -7.46
C GLU A 147 24.98 8.52 -6.63
N ILE A 148 24.40 7.33 -6.52
CA ILE A 148 24.96 6.21 -5.77
C ILE A 148 25.67 5.27 -6.74
N ALA A 149 26.97 5.01 -6.49
CA ALA A 149 27.72 4.05 -7.30
C ALA A 149 27.12 2.64 -7.21
N ALA A 150 27.21 1.86 -8.29
CA ALA A 150 26.65 0.51 -8.36
C ALA A 150 27.20 -0.43 -7.27
N SER A 151 28.46 -0.27 -6.88
CA SER A 151 29.13 -1.07 -5.83
C SER A 151 28.82 -0.60 -4.41
N ALA A 152 28.27 0.60 -4.24
CA ALA A 152 27.96 1.16 -2.93
C ALA A 152 26.58 0.67 -2.44
N ARG A 153 26.46 0.47 -1.13
CA ARG A 153 25.19 0.19 -0.47
C ARG A 153 24.96 1.12 0.74
N PRO A 154 24.80 2.42 0.50
CA PRO A 154 24.68 3.38 1.59
C PRO A 154 23.37 3.20 2.36
N THR A 155 23.39 3.67 3.61
CA THR A 155 22.20 3.87 4.44
C THR A 155 22.03 5.36 4.68
N PHE A 156 20.84 5.87 4.43
CA PHE A 156 20.43 7.21 4.80
C PHE A 156 19.32 7.10 5.85
N THR A 157 19.52 7.74 7.00
CA THR A 157 18.56 7.71 8.10
C THR A 157 18.20 9.12 8.53
N ASN A 158 16.92 9.49 8.52
CA ASN A 158 16.49 10.83 8.94
C ASN A 158 17.20 11.94 8.13
N ILE A 159 17.24 11.76 6.80
CA ILE A 159 17.82 12.72 5.85
C ILE A 159 16.73 13.34 4.99
N ALA A 160 16.73 14.67 4.88
CA ALA A 160 15.91 15.40 3.92
C ALA A 160 16.70 15.70 2.64
N PHE A 161 16.19 15.28 1.49
CA PHE A 161 16.72 15.61 0.17
C PHE A 161 15.72 16.52 -0.55
N LYS A 162 16.18 17.71 -0.94
CA LYS A 162 15.34 18.71 -1.59
C LYS A 162 15.94 19.15 -2.92
N GLY A 163 15.30 18.74 -4.00
CA GLY A 163 15.62 19.18 -5.36
C GLY A 163 15.02 20.55 -5.70
N THR A 164 15.24 20.98 -6.93
CA THR A 164 14.69 22.23 -7.48
C THR A 164 13.58 21.99 -8.52
N GLY A 165 13.25 20.73 -8.81
CA GLY A 165 12.12 20.35 -9.67
C GLY A 165 10.82 20.21 -8.87
N GLY A 166 9.72 19.76 -9.49
CA GLY A 166 8.46 19.53 -8.78
C GLY A 166 7.28 19.24 -9.70
N GLN A 167 6.08 19.11 -9.14
CA GLN A 167 4.84 18.76 -9.85
C GLN A 167 4.47 19.72 -11.00
N GLY A 168 5.01 20.94 -11.03
CA GLY A 168 4.64 21.99 -11.99
C GLY A 168 4.92 21.67 -13.46
N ALA A 169 5.94 20.86 -13.76
CA ALA A 169 6.22 20.38 -15.12
C ALA A 169 7.08 19.12 -15.10
N TYR A 170 6.80 18.18 -16.00
CA TYR A 170 7.71 17.07 -16.26
C TYR A 170 8.96 17.56 -16.97
N VAL A 171 10.12 17.25 -16.39
CA VAL A 171 11.43 17.47 -17.00
C VAL A 171 12.17 16.14 -17.04
N GLY A 172 12.35 15.62 -18.26
CA GLY A 172 13.02 14.34 -18.47
C GLY A 172 14.41 14.30 -17.84
N ALA A 173 14.78 13.11 -17.35
CA ALA A 173 16.05 12.84 -16.69
C ALA A 173 16.33 13.58 -15.36
N HIS A 174 15.40 14.38 -14.85
CA HIS A 174 15.51 14.94 -13.50
C HIS A 174 15.26 13.84 -12.45
N VAL A 175 16.31 13.45 -11.73
CA VAL A 175 16.25 12.39 -10.72
C VAL A 175 16.81 12.94 -9.40
N LEU A 176 16.09 12.76 -8.30
CA LEU A 176 16.58 13.20 -6.99
C LEU A 176 17.57 12.19 -6.41
N LEU A 177 17.20 10.91 -6.29
CA LEU A 177 18.11 9.83 -5.89
C LEU A 177 18.22 8.75 -6.96
N ARG A 178 19.44 8.44 -7.39
CA ARG A 178 19.72 7.49 -8.46
C ARG A 178 20.70 6.40 -8.04
N GLN A 179 20.39 5.15 -8.37
CA GLN A 179 21.36 4.05 -8.41
C GLN A 179 21.11 3.15 -9.62
N GLN A 180 22.15 2.79 -10.35
CA GLN A 180 21.99 1.94 -11.54
C GLN A 180 23.15 0.93 -11.66
N GLY A 181 22.81 -0.35 -11.87
CA GLY A 181 23.76 -1.38 -12.28
C GLY A 181 24.19 -1.22 -13.74
N ALA A 182 25.19 -1.97 -14.19
CA ALA A 182 25.61 -1.95 -15.59
C ALA A 182 24.69 -2.80 -16.49
N SER A 183 24.11 -3.88 -15.95
CA SER A 183 23.19 -4.77 -16.67
C SER A 183 22.40 -5.67 -15.69
N SER A 184 21.49 -6.49 -16.21
CA SER A 184 20.82 -7.54 -15.41
C SER A 184 21.78 -8.58 -14.83
N ALA A 185 22.99 -8.74 -15.39
CA ALA A 185 24.05 -9.61 -14.88
C ALA A 185 25.06 -8.90 -13.96
N SER A 186 25.18 -7.57 -14.06
CA SER A 186 26.07 -6.74 -13.24
C SER A 186 25.26 -5.69 -12.50
N ARG A 187 24.59 -6.15 -11.44
CA ARG A 187 23.56 -5.41 -10.71
C ARG A 187 24.16 -4.52 -9.63
N ALA A 188 23.48 -3.41 -9.32
CA ALA A 188 23.86 -2.55 -8.21
C ALA A 188 23.48 -3.19 -6.86
N ALA A 189 24.22 -2.83 -5.81
CA ALA A 189 24.13 -3.46 -4.49
C ALA A 189 22.90 -3.07 -3.66
N GLY A 190 22.11 -2.08 -4.11
CA GLY A 190 20.98 -1.50 -3.38
C GLY A 190 21.37 -0.31 -2.51
N PHE A 191 20.43 0.17 -1.73
CA PHE A 191 20.60 1.20 -0.70
C PHE A 191 19.49 1.08 0.34
N VAL A 192 19.62 1.80 1.45
CA VAL A 192 18.60 1.91 2.50
C VAL A 192 18.22 3.38 2.69
N LEU A 193 16.93 3.67 2.62
CA LEU A 193 16.31 4.90 3.10
C LEU A 193 15.46 4.55 4.32
N ASP A 194 15.72 5.20 5.45
CA ASP A 194 14.98 5.01 6.71
C ASP A 194 14.57 6.38 7.26
N ARG A 195 13.27 6.65 7.37
CA ARG A 195 12.74 7.93 7.87
C ARG A 195 13.29 9.15 7.12
N CYS A 196 13.54 8.99 5.82
CA CYS A 196 14.00 10.08 4.96
C CYS A 196 12.82 10.89 4.41
N ARG A 197 13.12 12.08 3.89
CA ARG A 197 12.19 12.88 3.09
C ARG A 197 12.83 13.23 1.75
N LEU A 198 12.13 13.00 0.66
CA LEU A 198 12.56 13.29 -0.69
C LEU A 198 11.52 14.20 -1.36
N GLU A 199 11.91 15.38 -1.81
CA GLU A 199 11.00 16.31 -2.47
C GLU A 199 11.65 17.12 -3.60
N GLY A 200 10.82 17.60 -4.51
CA GLY A 200 11.22 18.57 -5.52
C GLY A 200 11.92 17.95 -6.72
N SER A 201 11.34 16.92 -7.34
CA SER A 201 11.90 16.29 -8.55
C SER A 201 11.06 16.55 -9.80
N GLY A 202 11.73 16.94 -10.89
CA GLY A 202 11.10 17.15 -12.20
C GLY A 202 10.69 15.85 -12.91
N ALA A 203 11.15 14.69 -12.45
CA ALA A 203 10.64 13.41 -12.94
C ALA A 203 10.59 12.35 -11.83
N TYR A 204 11.73 11.96 -11.27
CA TYR A 204 11.84 10.81 -10.36
C TYR A 204 12.29 11.21 -8.96
N GLY A 205 11.54 10.86 -7.93
CA GLY A 205 12.02 10.97 -6.55
C GLY A 205 13.14 9.95 -6.30
N VAL A 206 12.85 8.67 -6.52
CA VAL A 206 13.83 7.58 -6.52
C VAL A 206 13.87 6.93 -7.88
N TYR A 207 15.07 6.73 -8.42
CA TYR A 207 15.33 5.93 -9.60
C TYR A 207 16.34 4.81 -9.30
N ALA A 208 15.91 3.56 -9.35
CA ALA A 208 16.81 2.43 -9.24
C ALA A 208 16.68 1.49 -10.44
N LYS A 209 17.79 1.14 -11.10
CA LYS A 209 17.78 0.21 -12.25
C LYS A 209 18.78 -0.92 -12.05
N TRP A 210 18.34 -2.15 -12.32
CA TRP A 210 19.14 -3.37 -12.13
C TRP A 210 19.83 -3.40 -10.76
N SER A 211 19.07 -3.14 -9.71
CA SER A 211 19.58 -3.08 -8.34
C SER A 211 18.92 -4.17 -7.47
N ASP A 212 19.66 -4.64 -6.47
CA ASP A 212 19.22 -5.68 -5.54
C ASP A 212 19.12 -5.15 -4.11
N ARG A 213 18.16 -5.65 -3.32
CA ARG A 213 18.08 -5.40 -1.87
C ARG A 213 17.95 -3.91 -1.49
N ILE A 214 17.09 -3.21 -2.21
CA ILE A 214 16.66 -1.84 -1.89
C ILE A 214 15.69 -1.88 -0.71
N LEU A 215 15.92 -1.06 0.30
CA LEU A 215 15.00 -0.87 1.43
C LEU A 215 14.59 0.60 1.50
N ILE A 216 13.30 0.88 1.41
CA ILE A 216 12.72 2.19 1.62
C ILE A 216 11.73 2.05 2.78
N LEU A 217 12.10 2.58 3.93
CA LEU A 217 11.44 2.36 5.21
C LEU A 217 10.99 3.71 5.78
N ASP A 218 9.70 3.82 6.10
CA ASP A 218 9.10 4.97 6.76
C ASP A 218 9.50 6.32 6.12
N THR A 219 9.69 6.32 4.80
CA THR A 219 10.27 7.41 4.04
C THR A 219 9.19 8.13 3.25
N ASP A 220 9.23 9.46 3.28
CA ASP A 220 8.29 10.31 2.58
C ASP A 220 8.85 10.77 1.23
N VAL A 221 8.07 10.64 0.18
CA VAL A 221 8.38 11.14 -1.16
C VAL A 221 7.26 12.05 -1.63
N ALA A 222 7.55 13.31 -1.88
CA ALA A 222 6.56 14.30 -2.28
C ALA A 222 7.04 15.13 -3.46
N ASP A 223 6.13 15.92 -4.04
CA ASP A 223 6.44 16.93 -5.05
C ASP A 223 7.34 16.40 -6.19
N CYS A 224 6.96 15.26 -6.75
CA CYS A 224 7.61 14.66 -7.92
C CYS A 224 6.68 14.77 -9.13
N ALA A 225 7.21 15.16 -10.28
CA ALA A 225 6.40 15.44 -11.45
C ALA A 225 5.96 14.19 -12.23
N TYR A 226 6.62 13.04 -12.09
CA TYR A 226 6.29 11.83 -12.85
C TYR A 226 6.23 10.55 -12.02
N VAL A 227 7.30 10.18 -11.33
CA VAL A 227 7.35 8.96 -10.50
C VAL A 227 7.90 9.25 -9.11
N GLY A 228 7.21 8.79 -8.07
CA GLY A 228 7.69 8.95 -6.70
C GLY A 228 8.85 8.01 -6.46
N VAL A 229 8.57 6.71 -6.54
CA VAL A 229 9.57 5.65 -6.46
C VAL A 229 9.52 4.80 -7.71
N GLY A 230 10.59 4.79 -8.49
CA GLY A 230 10.71 3.98 -9.69
C GLY A 230 11.81 2.93 -9.54
N LEU A 231 11.42 1.67 -9.70
CA LEU A 231 12.32 0.51 -9.69
C LEU A 231 12.23 -0.15 -11.07
N TRP A 232 13.34 -0.23 -11.80
CA TRP A 232 13.43 -0.87 -13.11
C TRP A 232 14.28 -2.14 -13.01
N SER A 233 13.68 -3.29 -13.28
CA SER A 233 14.38 -4.58 -13.29
C SER A 233 15.11 -4.89 -11.96
N CYS A 234 14.55 -4.47 -10.83
CA CYS A 234 15.12 -4.64 -9.50
C CYS A 234 14.68 -5.95 -8.82
N ASN A 235 15.51 -6.48 -7.92
CA ASN A 235 15.16 -7.68 -7.13
C ASN A 235 15.14 -7.38 -5.63
N ASP A 236 14.31 -8.13 -4.92
CA ASP A 236 14.35 -8.24 -3.46
C ASP A 236 14.23 -6.87 -2.77
N ALA A 237 13.35 -6.02 -3.30
CA ALA A 237 13.12 -4.66 -2.81
C ALA A 237 11.98 -4.63 -1.76
N GLN A 238 12.07 -3.71 -0.81
CA GLN A 238 11.01 -3.44 0.15
C GLN A 238 10.70 -1.95 0.21
N VAL A 239 9.42 -1.61 0.12
CA VAL A 239 8.89 -0.28 0.37
C VAL A 239 7.87 -0.41 1.49
N ARG A 240 8.23 0.04 2.69
CA ARG A 240 7.47 -0.22 3.92
C ARG A 240 7.19 1.07 4.68
N GLY A 241 5.94 1.26 5.09
CA GLY A 241 5.53 2.50 5.76
C GLY A 241 5.71 3.72 4.87
N GLY A 242 5.73 4.90 5.49
CA GLY A 242 5.95 6.18 4.80
C GLY A 242 4.80 6.60 3.88
N ARG A 243 5.04 7.68 3.15
CA ARG A 243 4.04 8.33 2.29
C ARG A 243 4.63 8.73 0.94
N ILE A 244 3.93 8.42 -0.15
CA ILE A 244 4.18 8.99 -1.47
C ILE A 244 3.03 9.95 -1.81
N GLU A 245 3.30 11.23 -1.97
CA GLU A 245 2.28 12.25 -2.24
C GLU A 245 2.57 13.02 -3.52
N MET A 246 1.72 12.78 -4.53
CA MET A 246 1.90 13.36 -5.86
C MET A 246 0.60 13.55 -6.62
N LEU A 247 -0.43 14.04 -5.90
CA LEU A 247 -1.77 14.21 -6.42
C LEU A 247 -1.82 14.94 -7.77
N ASN A 248 -1.04 16.01 -7.92
CA ASN A 248 -1.01 16.86 -9.11
C ASN A 248 0.27 16.71 -9.93
N ALA A 249 0.95 15.56 -9.88
CA ALA A 249 2.06 15.28 -10.79
C ALA A 249 1.70 15.64 -12.25
N ALA A 250 2.56 16.36 -12.96
CA ALA A 250 2.32 16.71 -14.36
C ALA A 250 2.24 15.47 -15.27
N GLY A 251 3.06 14.46 -14.97
CA GLY A 251 3.21 13.26 -15.76
C GLY A 251 3.83 13.51 -17.14
N THR A 252 3.94 12.44 -17.90
CA THR A 252 4.29 12.50 -19.33
C THR A 252 3.43 11.52 -20.11
N SER A 253 2.98 11.91 -21.30
CA SER A 253 2.05 11.12 -22.12
C SER A 253 0.79 10.66 -21.37
N GLY A 254 0.31 11.48 -20.42
CA GLY A 254 -0.85 11.15 -19.58
C GLY A 254 -0.59 10.13 -18.48
N ASN A 255 0.68 9.79 -18.22
CA ASN A 255 1.09 8.81 -17.22
C ASN A 255 1.87 9.46 -16.07
N ALA A 256 1.65 8.97 -14.85
CA ALA A 256 2.45 9.24 -13.65
C ALA A 256 2.25 8.09 -12.67
N TYR A 257 3.18 7.93 -11.73
CA TYR A 257 3.20 6.76 -10.85
C TYR A 257 3.63 7.11 -9.42
N GLY A 258 2.85 6.72 -8.42
CA GLY A 258 3.33 6.79 -7.03
C GLY A 258 4.55 5.88 -6.86
N LEU A 259 4.34 4.58 -7.06
CA LEU A 259 5.35 3.54 -7.09
C LEU A 259 5.25 2.75 -8.40
N ALA A 260 6.33 2.67 -9.16
CA ALA A 260 6.43 1.87 -10.37
C ALA A 260 7.49 0.76 -10.22
N LEU A 261 7.10 -0.50 -10.40
CA LEU A 261 7.96 -1.68 -10.42
C LEU A 261 8.17 -2.14 -11.88
N SER A 262 8.81 -1.30 -12.67
CA SER A 262 8.89 -1.47 -14.12
C SER A 262 10.16 -2.19 -14.57
N HIS A 263 10.44 -2.06 -15.86
CA HIS A 263 11.62 -2.56 -16.55
C HIS A 263 11.92 -1.64 -17.74
N ASP A 264 13.10 -1.74 -18.31
CA ASP A 264 13.39 -1.05 -19.58
C ASP A 264 12.83 -1.87 -20.74
N SER A 265 11.83 -1.32 -21.43
CA SER A 265 11.16 -2.04 -22.52
C SER A 265 11.94 -2.05 -23.83
N THR A 266 13.03 -1.30 -23.96
CA THR A 266 13.78 -1.19 -25.21
C THR A 266 14.27 -2.57 -25.67
N GLY A 267 13.85 -2.99 -26.86
CA GLY A 267 14.26 -4.26 -27.46
C GLY A 267 13.68 -5.53 -26.80
N TYR A 268 12.74 -5.40 -25.86
CA TYR A 268 12.26 -6.55 -25.08
C TYR A 268 11.59 -7.62 -25.93
N ALA A 269 10.73 -7.24 -26.88
CA ALA A 269 10.04 -8.19 -27.79
C ALA A 269 11.01 -9.05 -28.62
N SER A 270 12.20 -8.54 -28.91
CA SER A 270 13.24 -9.23 -29.68
C SER A 270 14.24 -10.01 -28.82
N ASP A 271 14.15 -9.93 -27.49
CA ASP A 271 15.05 -10.65 -26.60
C ASP A 271 14.74 -12.16 -26.63
N PRO A 272 15.71 -13.04 -26.95
CA PRO A 272 15.48 -14.50 -26.92
C PRO A 272 15.10 -15.04 -25.54
N ASN A 273 15.32 -14.27 -24.47
CA ASN A 273 14.95 -14.58 -23.10
C ASN A 273 13.77 -13.75 -22.59
N ALA A 274 13.01 -13.06 -23.46
CA ALA A 274 11.83 -12.28 -23.10
C ALA A 274 10.82 -13.11 -22.26
N GLY A 275 10.19 -12.46 -21.28
CA GLY A 275 9.29 -13.10 -20.32
C GLY A 275 10.00 -13.95 -19.25
N THR A 276 11.34 -13.99 -19.24
CA THR A 276 12.12 -14.72 -18.24
C THR A 276 13.01 -13.80 -17.41
N PRO A 277 13.46 -14.23 -16.21
CA PRO A 277 14.46 -13.49 -15.44
C PRO A 277 15.83 -13.33 -16.13
N ARG A 278 16.07 -14.01 -17.26
CA ARG A 278 17.33 -13.93 -18.04
C ARG A 278 17.29 -12.88 -19.15
N ALA A 279 16.17 -12.19 -19.35
CA ALA A 279 16.11 -11.07 -20.27
C ALA A 279 17.19 -10.03 -19.93
N ALA A 280 17.63 -9.26 -20.92
CA ALA A 280 18.53 -8.13 -20.73
C ALA A 280 17.92 -7.08 -19.80
N ASN A 281 16.60 -6.89 -19.89
CA ASN A 281 15.81 -5.98 -19.07
C ASN A 281 14.66 -6.73 -18.37
N PRO A 282 14.95 -7.64 -17.43
CA PRO A 282 13.92 -8.48 -16.83
C PRO A 282 12.96 -7.64 -15.99
N PHE A 283 11.75 -8.14 -15.73
CA PHE A 283 10.85 -7.46 -14.81
C PHE A 283 11.37 -7.45 -13.38
N CYS A 284 10.85 -6.53 -12.56
CA CYS A 284 11.10 -6.57 -11.12
C CYS A 284 10.62 -7.91 -10.53
N ARG A 285 11.28 -8.38 -9.47
CA ARG A 285 10.84 -9.59 -8.75
C ARG A 285 11.04 -9.50 -7.25
N ASN A 286 10.21 -10.24 -6.51
CA ASN A 286 10.26 -10.36 -5.06
C ASN A 286 10.21 -9.00 -4.35
N VAL A 287 9.21 -8.19 -4.69
CA VAL A 287 9.04 -6.86 -4.09
C VAL A 287 7.94 -6.89 -3.04
N LEU A 288 8.26 -6.40 -1.83
CA LEU A 288 7.28 -6.18 -0.77
C LEU A 288 6.94 -4.69 -0.67
N VAL A 289 5.66 -4.37 -0.83
CA VAL A 289 5.06 -3.07 -0.55
C VAL A 289 4.13 -3.25 0.63
N HIS A 290 4.42 -2.62 1.77
CA HIS A 290 3.69 -2.91 3.01
C HIS A 290 3.44 -1.67 3.86
N GLY A 291 2.18 -1.39 4.21
CA GLY A 291 1.84 -0.26 5.07
C GLY A 291 2.13 1.11 4.44
N LEU A 292 2.32 1.17 3.12
CA LEU A 292 2.63 2.41 2.41
C LEU A 292 1.35 3.24 2.21
N THR A 293 1.44 4.55 2.43
CA THR A 293 0.38 5.48 2.01
C THR A 293 0.76 6.11 0.67
N VAL A 294 -0.14 6.07 -0.31
CA VAL A 294 0.04 6.72 -1.62
C VAL A 294 -1.14 7.66 -1.88
N ILE A 295 -0.85 8.93 -2.18
CA ILE A 295 -1.87 9.93 -2.54
C ILE A 295 -1.61 10.41 -3.96
N GLY A 296 -2.52 10.05 -4.85
CA GLY A 296 -2.38 10.21 -6.29
C GLY A 296 -1.35 9.26 -6.90
N PRO A 297 -0.89 9.55 -8.12
CA PRO A 297 -1.28 10.70 -8.95
C PRO A 297 -2.71 10.55 -9.47
N LYS A 298 -3.45 11.66 -9.53
CA LYS A 298 -4.85 11.66 -9.98
C LYS A 298 -5.03 11.28 -11.45
N LEU A 299 -3.99 11.46 -12.26
CA LEU A 299 -4.05 11.19 -13.70
C LEU A 299 -3.91 9.70 -14.04
N TRP A 300 -3.28 8.88 -13.19
CA TRP A 300 -2.89 7.53 -13.57
C TRP A 300 -2.82 6.56 -12.38
N GLN A 301 -1.69 5.90 -12.11
CA GLN A 301 -1.60 4.75 -11.20
C GLN A 301 -0.84 5.06 -9.91
N ALA A 302 -1.43 4.75 -8.75
CA ALA A 302 -0.70 4.89 -7.48
C ALA A 302 0.39 3.84 -7.33
N ILE A 303 0.08 2.55 -7.53
CA ILE A 303 1.06 1.46 -7.51
C ILE A 303 0.92 0.66 -8.81
N ASP A 304 2.01 0.51 -9.55
CA ASP A 304 2.05 -0.24 -10.81
C ASP A 304 3.18 -1.28 -10.82
N THR A 305 2.83 -2.53 -11.13
CA THR A 305 3.79 -3.63 -11.24
C THR A 305 4.40 -3.82 -12.61
N HIS A 306 3.86 -3.25 -13.69
CA HIS A 306 4.40 -3.37 -15.05
C HIS A 306 5.03 -4.75 -15.39
N GLY A 307 4.30 -5.85 -15.18
CA GLY A 307 4.77 -7.22 -15.48
C GLY A 307 5.63 -7.90 -14.40
N ALA A 308 5.86 -7.27 -13.25
CA ALA A 308 6.66 -7.82 -12.16
C ALA A 308 6.11 -9.13 -11.55
N TYR A 309 7.02 -9.88 -10.93
CA TYR A 309 6.78 -11.21 -10.39
C TYR A 309 6.91 -11.25 -8.86
N GLY A 310 6.07 -12.02 -8.17
CA GLY A 310 6.21 -12.22 -6.72
C GLY A 310 6.04 -10.92 -5.92
N VAL A 311 5.27 -9.97 -6.44
CA VAL A 311 4.99 -8.69 -5.77
C VAL A 311 3.93 -8.89 -4.70
N LYS A 312 4.15 -8.32 -3.52
CA LYS A 312 3.21 -8.34 -2.41
C LYS A 312 2.85 -6.92 -2.03
N VAL A 313 1.58 -6.53 -2.16
CA VAL A 313 1.04 -5.23 -1.74
C VAL A 313 0.10 -5.48 -0.55
N ILE A 314 0.55 -5.17 0.65
CA ILE A 314 -0.12 -5.62 1.89
C ILE A 314 -0.37 -4.43 2.82
N GLY A 315 -1.62 -4.25 3.26
CA GLY A 315 -1.95 -3.23 4.27
C GLY A 315 -1.66 -1.80 3.82
N CYS A 316 -1.60 -1.54 2.51
CA CYS A 316 -1.33 -0.21 1.98
C CYS A 316 -2.62 0.62 1.92
N HIS A 317 -2.44 1.94 1.94
CA HIS A 317 -3.51 2.91 1.81
C HIS A 317 -3.29 3.74 0.54
N VAL A 318 -4.26 3.74 -0.37
CA VAL A 318 -4.18 4.47 -1.64
C VAL A 318 -5.37 5.41 -1.74
N TYR A 319 -5.08 6.68 -2.04
CA TYR A 319 -6.08 7.74 -2.10
C TYR A 319 -5.96 8.53 -3.39
N GLY A 320 -7.09 8.90 -4.00
CA GLY A 320 -7.14 9.95 -5.02
C GLY A 320 -6.40 9.65 -6.32
N ALA A 321 -6.14 8.38 -6.63
CA ALA A 321 -5.52 7.95 -7.90
C ALA A 321 -6.56 7.42 -8.88
N ALA A 322 -6.40 7.68 -10.19
CA ALA A 322 -7.32 7.17 -11.20
C ALA A 322 -7.36 5.64 -11.22
N ARG A 323 -6.21 5.02 -10.90
CA ARG A 323 -6.05 3.60 -10.67
C ARG A 323 -5.31 3.37 -9.37
N GLY A 324 -5.86 2.55 -8.48
CA GLY A 324 -5.26 2.28 -7.19
C GLY A 324 -4.00 1.41 -7.30
N VAL A 325 -4.19 0.09 -7.36
CA VAL A 325 -3.11 -0.89 -7.50
C VAL A 325 -3.26 -1.65 -8.80
N SER A 326 -2.22 -1.62 -9.63
CA SER A 326 -2.21 -2.28 -10.94
C SER A 326 -1.24 -3.45 -10.92
N LEU A 327 -1.77 -4.67 -10.82
CA LEU A 327 -1.04 -5.91 -11.06
C LEU A 327 -1.18 -6.24 -12.57
N THR A 328 -0.41 -5.54 -13.40
CA THR A 328 -0.64 -5.47 -14.85
C THR A 328 0.52 -6.03 -15.67
N THR A 329 0.32 -6.06 -17.00
CA THR A 329 1.30 -6.40 -18.03
C THR A 329 2.48 -5.42 -18.06
N GLY A 330 3.54 -5.79 -18.78
CA GLY A 330 4.65 -4.91 -19.11
C GLY A 330 4.23 -3.72 -19.98
N SER A 331 5.17 -2.83 -20.23
CA SER A 331 4.96 -1.63 -21.05
C SER A 331 5.79 -1.66 -22.33
N GLY A 332 5.43 -0.84 -23.32
CA GLY A 332 6.19 -0.70 -24.56
C GLY A 332 6.34 -2.04 -25.28
N ALA A 333 7.57 -2.40 -25.67
CA ALA A 333 7.83 -3.68 -26.37
C ALA A 333 7.61 -4.92 -25.49
N ALA A 334 7.20 -4.78 -24.23
CA ALA A 334 6.82 -5.89 -23.36
C ALA A 334 5.33 -5.93 -23.02
N GLU A 335 4.47 -5.18 -23.73
CA GLU A 335 3.02 -5.14 -23.49
C GLU A 335 2.30 -6.50 -23.60
N THR A 336 2.93 -7.47 -24.26
CA THR A 336 2.46 -8.85 -24.39
C THR A 336 2.94 -9.77 -23.26
N TYR A 337 3.65 -9.27 -22.25
CA TYR A 337 4.21 -10.08 -21.16
C TYR A 337 3.68 -9.64 -19.80
N ALA A 338 3.26 -10.59 -18.97
CA ALA A 338 2.65 -10.31 -17.68
C ALA A 338 3.30 -11.07 -16.52
N GLY A 339 3.06 -10.53 -15.33
CA GLY A 339 3.56 -11.06 -14.07
C GLY A 339 2.88 -12.35 -13.62
N TYR A 340 3.36 -12.87 -12.49
CA TYR A 340 2.74 -13.99 -11.79
C TYR A 340 3.11 -13.99 -10.31
N ASP A 341 2.38 -14.77 -9.51
CA ASP A 341 2.59 -14.91 -8.06
C ASP A 341 2.45 -13.58 -7.29
N ASN A 342 1.58 -12.70 -7.78
CA ASN A 342 1.35 -11.38 -7.21
C ASN A 342 0.19 -11.37 -6.21
N ILE A 343 0.36 -10.70 -5.07
CA ILE A 343 -0.59 -10.72 -3.95
C ILE A 343 -0.93 -9.29 -3.55
N ALA A 344 -2.22 -8.98 -3.42
CA ALA A 344 -2.72 -7.75 -2.84
C ALA A 344 -3.73 -8.05 -1.72
N VAL A 345 -3.34 -7.80 -0.47
CA VAL A 345 -4.13 -8.18 0.71
C VAL A 345 -4.30 -7.05 1.72
N GLY A 346 -5.52 -6.86 2.23
CA GLY A 346 -5.77 -5.96 3.36
C GLY A 346 -5.56 -4.48 3.05
N ASN A 347 -5.61 -4.07 1.78
CA ASN A 347 -5.37 -2.69 1.37
C ASN A 347 -6.66 -1.87 1.44
N VAL A 348 -6.53 -0.56 1.68
CA VAL A 348 -7.61 0.43 1.55
C VAL A 348 -7.34 1.27 0.31
N ILE A 349 -8.25 1.22 -0.65
CA ILE A 349 -8.15 1.93 -1.93
C ILE A 349 -9.36 2.85 -2.08
N ASP A 350 -9.16 4.15 -2.02
CA ASP A 350 -10.24 5.14 -1.99
C ASP A 350 -10.03 6.21 -3.08
N ALA A 351 -11.09 6.51 -3.83
CA ALA A 351 -11.07 7.58 -4.83
C ALA A 351 -11.02 8.98 -4.18
N ASN A 352 -11.38 9.09 -2.90
CA ASN A 352 -11.29 10.33 -2.14
C ASN A 352 -9.92 10.50 -1.47
N LEU A 353 -9.67 11.70 -0.95
CA LEU A 353 -8.54 11.97 -0.08
C LEU A 353 -8.72 11.34 1.31
N PRO A 354 -7.66 11.22 2.13
CA PRO A 354 -7.74 10.60 3.45
C PRO A 354 -8.76 11.22 4.41
N ASP A 355 -9.10 12.50 4.21
CA ASP A 355 -10.11 13.24 4.97
C ASP A 355 -11.54 13.06 4.43
N GLY A 356 -11.72 12.20 3.41
CA GLY A 356 -13.00 11.94 2.74
C GLY A 356 -13.36 12.95 1.66
N THR A 357 -12.54 13.97 1.42
CA THR A 357 -12.83 14.97 0.38
C THR A 357 -12.65 14.39 -1.03
N ALA A 358 -13.56 14.76 -1.92
CA ALA A 358 -13.50 14.31 -3.32
C ALA A 358 -12.33 14.98 -4.07
N VAL A 359 -11.63 14.22 -4.89
CA VAL A 359 -10.54 14.74 -5.72
C VAL A 359 -11.11 15.38 -6.99
N SER A 360 -10.90 16.68 -7.14
CA SER A 360 -11.32 17.42 -8.32
C SER A 360 -10.63 16.92 -9.59
N GLY A 361 -11.42 16.63 -10.63
CA GLY A 361 -10.96 16.17 -11.93
C GLY A 361 -10.47 14.71 -11.96
N LEU A 362 -10.73 13.93 -10.90
CA LEU A 362 -10.39 12.51 -10.87
C LEU A 362 -11.33 11.72 -11.79
N ASN A 363 -10.74 10.81 -12.58
CA ASN A 363 -11.47 9.77 -13.30
C ASN A 363 -11.13 8.39 -12.68
N PRO A 364 -11.89 7.92 -11.68
CA PRO A 364 -11.56 6.70 -10.93
C PRO A 364 -11.93 5.44 -11.74
N VAL A 365 -11.02 4.98 -12.58
CA VAL A 365 -11.24 3.86 -13.50
C VAL A 365 -11.33 2.52 -12.76
N SER A 366 -10.40 2.24 -11.85
CA SER A 366 -10.35 0.97 -11.12
C SER A 366 -9.56 1.05 -9.82
N GLY A 367 -10.06 0.42 -8.76
CA GLY A 367 -9.31 0.27 -7.52
C GLY A 367 -8.16 -0.73 -7.71
N PHE A 368 -8.47 -1.90 -8.28
CA PHE A 368 -7.49 -2.87 -8.74
C PHE A 368 -7.57 -3.08 -10.25
N GLU A 369 -6.43 -2.98 -10.94
CA GLU A 369 -6.30 -3.38 -12.34
C GLU A 369 -5.44 -4.65 -12.43
N LEU A 370 -6.02 -5.73 -12.95
CA LEU A 370 -5.43 -7.06 -13.00
C LEU A 370 -5.38 -7.47 -14.48
N ARG A 371 -4.19 -7.39 -15.07
CA ARG A 371 -4.05 -7.49 -16.53
C ARG A 371 -2.98 -8.46 -16.97
N GLY A 372 -3.33 -9.32 -17.94
CA GLY A 372 -2.39 -10.11 -18.73
C GLY A 372 -1.90 -9.39 -19.98
N GLY A 373 -0.95 -10.01 -20.69
CA GLY A 373 -0.35 -9.45 -21.91
C GLY A 373 -1.28 -9.53 -23.11
N PHE A 374 -1.38 -8.43 -23.87
CA PHE A 374 -2.37 -8.29 -24.95
C PHE A 374 -1.76 -7.80 -26.28
N PRO A 375 -2.30 -8.21 -27.45
CA PRO A 375 -3.12 -9.41 -27.72
C PRO A 375 -2.26 -10.67 -27.92
N GLY A 376 -2.76 -11.83 -27.48
CA GLY A 376 -2.05 -13.11 -27.65
C GLY A 376 -0.81 -13.28 -26.77
N GLY A 377 -0.65 -12.40 -25.78
CA GLY A 377 0.47 -12.40 -24.84
C GLY A 377 0.34 -13.42 -23.73
N THR A 378 1.29 -13.38 -22.79
CA THR A 378 1.30 -14.28 -21.64
C THR A 378 0.19 -13.92 -20.64
N SER A 379 -0.43 -14.94 -20.09
CA SER A 379 -1.32 -14.85 -18.94
C SER A 379 -0.66 -14.18 -17.74
N HIS A 380 -1.41 -13.35 -17.01
CA HIS A 380 -1.08 -13.05 -15.62
C HIS A 380 -1.65 -14.17 -14.74
N GLU A 381 -0.78 -14.86 -14.01
CA GLU A 381 -1.14 -16.10 -13.32
C GLU A 381 -0.94 -16.03 -11.81
N ARG A 382 -1.71 -16.85 -11.08
CA ARG A 382 -1.47 -17.10 -9.64
C ARG A 382 -1.45 -15.82 -8.81
N PHE A 383 -2.44 -14.95 -9.03
CA PHE A 383 -2.60 -13.75 -8.21
C PHE A 383 -3.73 -13.88 -7.18
N VAL A 384 -3.59 -13.15 -6.09
CA VAL A 384 -4.58 -13.09 -5.01
C VAL A 384 -4.91 -11.64 -4.71
N VAL A 385 -6.19 -11.28 -4.75
CA VAL A 385 -6.71 -9.99 -4.31
C VAL A 385 -7.74 -10.25 -3.22
N MET A 386 -7.35 -10.09 -1.95
CA MET A 386 -8.17 -10.54 -0.84
C MET A 386 -8.24 -9.58 0.34
N GLY A 387 -9.42 -9.44 0.95
CA GLY A 387 -9.56 -8.68 2.20
C GLY A 387 -9.35 -7.18 2.03
N ASN A 388 -9.47 -6.65 0.81
CA ASN A 388 -9.27 -5.22 0.54
C ASN A 388 -10.58 -4.46 0.70
N THR A 389 -10.49 -3.17 1.02
CA THR A 389 -11.61 -2.23 1.00
C THR A 389 -11.43 -1.25 -0.14
N ILE A 390 -12.41 -1.14 -1.03
CA ILE A 390 -12.34 -0.36 -2.26
C ILE A 390 -13.54 0.57 -2.32
N ARG A 391 -13.30 1.89 -2.47
CA ARG A 391 -14.36 2.91 -2.44
C ARG A 391 -14.29 3.86 -3.62
N GLY A 392 -15.45 4.15 -4.22
CA GLY A 392 -15.55 5.22 -5.22
C GLY A 392 -15.05 4.87 -6.62
N TYR A 393 -14.68 3.61 -6.87
CA TYR A 393 -14.05 3.18 -8.12
C TYR A 393 -15.01 2.56 -9.14
N GLY A 394 -14.63 2.68 -10.41
CA GLY A 394 -15.44 2.32 -11.56
C GLY A 394 -16.07 3.55 -12.21
N GLN A 395 -16.61 3.35 -13.42
CA GLN A 395 -17.16 4.43 -14.25
C GLN A 395 -18.65 4.21 -14.46
N VAL A 396 -19.42 5.30 -14.35
CA VAL A 396 -20.86 5.26 -14.62
C VAL A 396 -21.07 4.86 -16.08
N ASP A 397 -22.05 4.00 -16.33
CA ASP A 397 -22.43 3.54 -17.67
C ASP A 397 -21.33 2.77 -18.40
N SER A 398 -20.44 2.12 -17.66
CA SER A 398 -19.38 1.30 -18.23
C SER A 398 -19.54 -0.18 -17.85
N ALA A 399 -19.68 -1.02 -18.87
CA ALA A 399 -19.59 -2.48 -18.73
C ALA A 399 -18.14 -2.99 -18.63
N GLU A 400 -17.14 -2.11 -18.79
CA GLU A 400 -15.71 -2.47 -18.88
C GLU A 400 -14.87 -1.97 -17.72
N ALA A 401 -15.25 -0.84 -17.13
CA ALA A 401 -14.64 -0.33 -15.91
C ALA A 401 -15.14 -1.13 -14.71
N GLY A 402 -14.35 -1.18 -13.65
CA GLY A 402 -14.84 -1.73 -12.39
C GLY A 402 -13.91 -1.51 -11.22
N SER A 403 -14.47 -1.62 -10.01
CA SER A 403 -13.69 -1.47 -8.77
C SER A 403 -12.53 -2.47 -8.71
N ILE A 404 -12.77 -3.70 -9.16
CA ILE A 404 -11.72 -4.67 -9.51
C ILE A 404 -11.90 -5.02 -10.98
N ARG A 405 -10.90 -4.74 -11.81
CA ARG A 405 -10.92 -5.02 -13.24
C ARG A 405 -9.89 -6.09 -13.58
N ALA A 406 -10.34 -7.31 -13.86
CA ALA A 406 -9.51 -8.40 -14.35
C ALA A 406 -9.75 -8.63 -15.85
N THR A 407 -8.73 -8.42 -16.67
CA THR A 407 -8.83 -8.57 -18.13
C THR A 407 -7.58 -9.20 -18.73
N VAL A 408 -7.76 -9.96 -19.80
CA VAL A 408 -6.73 -10.61 -20.63
C VAL A 408 -6.00 -11.77 -19.94
N ALA A 409 -6.22 -12.98 -20.47
CA ALA A 409 -5.51 -14.22 -20.19
C ALA A 409 -5.27 -14.58 -18.71
N THR A 410 -6.02 -14.05 -17.74
CA THR A 410 -5.78 -14.32 -16.31
C THR A 410 -6.21 -15.75 -15.92
N ARG A 411 -5.31 -16.49 -15.24
CA ARG A 411 -5.60 -17.86 -14.78
C ARG A 411 -5.12 -18.14 -13.37
N LYS A 412 -5.83 -19.04 -12.67
CA LYS A 412 -5.49 -19.52 -11.32
C LYS A 412 -5.44 -18.38 -10.30
N TYR A 413 -6.46 -17.53 -10.28
CA TYR A 413 -6.52 -16.40 -9.36
C TYR A 413 -7.60 -16.55 -8.29
N VAL A 414 -7.47 -15.75 -7.24
CA VAL A 414 -8.47 -15.61 -6.17
C VAL A 414 -8.78 -14.14 -5.97
N ILE A 415 -10.06 -13.77 -6.06
CA ILE A 415 -10.59 -12.46 -5.67
C ILE A 415 -11.59 -12.70 -4.54
N ALA A 416 -11.19 -12.47 -3.30
CA ALA A 416 -11.98 -12.92 -2.16
C ALA A 416 -12.11 -11.94 -1.02
N ASN A 417 -13.24 -11.97 -0.29
CA ASN A 417 -13.43 -11.23 0.95
C ASN A 417 -13.13 -9.72 0.83
N ASN A 418 -13.31 -9.14 -0.36
CA ASN A 418 -13.15 -7.70 -0.54
C ASN A 418 -14.46 -6.99 -0.22
N VAL A 419 -14.36 -5.78 0.32
CA VAL A 419 -15.48 -4.86 0.55
C VAL A 419 -15.43 -3.79 -0.53
N ILE A 420 -16.49 -3.67 -1.33
CA ILE A 420 -16.58 -2.75 -2.47
C ILE A 420 -17.76 -1.82 -2.23
N GLU A 421 -17.48 -0.54 -2.01
CA GLU A 421 -18.49 0.46 -1.64
C GLU A 421 -18.48 1.63 -2.64
N ASN A 422 -19.64 2.27 -2.80
CA ASN A 422 -19.80 3.47 -3.61
C ASN A 422 -19.18 3.31 -5.02
N TRP A 423 -19.36 2.14 -5.62
CA TRP A 423 -18.74 1.76 -6.89
C TRP A 423 -19.64 2.16 -8.08
N ALA A 424 -19.10 2.24 -9.29
CA ALA A 424 -19.88 2.53 -10.49
C ALA A 424 -19.57 1.57 -11.64
N GLY A 425 -20.52 1.38 -12.56
CA GLY A 425 -20.39 0.43 -13.66
C GLY A 425 -20.44 -1.01 -13.18
N VAL A 426 -19.28 -1.63 -12.90
CA VAL A 426 -19.17 -3.01 -12.42
C VAL A 426 -18.34 -3.08 -11.14
N GLY A 427 -18.76 -3.86 -10.15
CA GLY A 427 -17.98 -4.07 -8.93
C GLY A 427 -16.71 -4.87 -9.23
N ILE A 428 -16.87 -6.11 -9.69
CA ILE A 428 -15.80 -6.98 -10.19
C ILE A 428 -16.05 -7.28 -11.67
N ASN A 429 -15.20 -6.73 -12.53
CA ASN A 429 -15.21 -6.95 -13.96
C ASN A 429 -14.22 -8.05 -14.37
N LEU A 430 -14.72 -9.11 -14.98
CA LEU A 430 -13.94 -10.23 -15.49
C LEU A 430 -14.06 -10.26 -17.02
N GLY A 431 -13.22 -9.47 -17.70
CA GLY A 431 -13.33 -9.21 -19.13
C GLY A 431 -12.73 -10.28 -20.04
N ALA A 432 -12.28 -9.90 -21.24
CA ALA A 432 -11.76 -10.85 -22.24
C ALA A 432 -10.62 -11.75 -21.69
N GLY A 433 -10.54 -13.00 -22.15
CA GLY A 433 -9.41 -13.91 -21.87
C GLY A 433 -9.34 -14.61 -20.49
N GLN A 434 -10.39 -14.65 -19.68
CA GLN A 434 -10.42 -15.41 -18.42
C GLN A 434 -10.35 -16.91 -18.68
N LEU A 435 -9.39 -17.59 -18.07
CA LEU A 435 -9.24 -19.05 -18.20
C LEU A 435 -9.68 -19.83 -16.94
N GLY A 436 -9.82 -19.13 -15.81
CA GLY A 436 -10.38 -19.70 -14.59
C GLY A 436 -9.82 -19.09 -13.30
N GLY A 437 -10.66 -19.04 -12.28
CA GLY A 437 -10.36 -18.43 -10.98
C GLY A 437 -11.52 -18.56 -9.99
N VAL A 438 -11.32 -18.04 -8.79
CA VAL A 438 -12.29 -18.06 -7.69
C VAL A 438 -12.66 -16.63 -7.31
N VAL A 439 -13.95 -16.33 -7.29
CA VAL A 439 -14.52 -15.08 -6.79
C VAL A 439 -15.45 -15.39 -5.63
N THR A 440 -15.03 -15.09 -4.40
CA THR A 440 -15.78 -15.57 -3.22
C THR A 440 -15.80 -14.65 -2.02
N GLY A 441 -16.90 -14.62 -1.27
CA GLY A 441 -16.96 -13.88 -0.01
C GLY A 441 -16.90 -12.35 -0.15
N ASN A 442 -16.99 -11.80 -1.36
CA ASN A 442 -16.94 -10.35 -1.55
C ASN A 442 -18.27 -9.70 -1.14
N VAL A 443 -18.19 -8.53 -0.53
CA VAL A 443 -19.33 -7.73 -0.08
C VAL A 443 -19.41 -6.46 -0.93
N PHE A 444 -20.58 -6.23 -1.52
CA PHE A 444 -20.86 -5.08 -2.36
C PHE A 444 -21.87 -4.17 -1.67
N GLY A 445 -21.41 -2.98 -1.28
CA GLY A 445 -22.25 -1.92 -0.75
C GLY A 445 -22.99 -1.14 -1.84
N ASP A 446 -23.31 0.12 -1.52
CA ASP A 446 -24.04 1.02 -2.40
C ASP A 446 -23.37 1.22 -3.77
N LEU A 447 -24.19 1.25 -4.81
CA LEU A 447 -23.83 1.77 -6.12
C LEU A 447 -23.73 3.32 -6.03
N ARG A 448 -22.74 3.92 -6.69
CA ARG A 448 -22.44 5.36 -6.58
C ARG A 448 -23.58 6.26 -7.04
N VAL A 449 -24.26 5.82 -8.09
CA VAL A 449 -25.44 6.49 -8.64
C VAL A 449 -26.56 5.44 -8.75
N PRO A 450 -27.83 5.84 -8.58
CA PRO A 450 -28.94 4.92 -8.77
C PRO A 450 -28.98 4.38 -10.21
N MET A 451 -29.52 3.18 -10.37
CA MET A 451 -29.78 2.58 -11.69
C MET A 451 -30.83 3.41 -12.46
N ALA A 452 -30.77 3.36 -13.79
CA ALA A 452 -31.76 4.01 -14.66
C ALA A 452 -33.20 3.55 -14.37
N ALA A 453 -33.40 2.30 -13.95
CA ALA A 453 -34.70 1.78 -13.53
C ALA A 453 -35.24 2.42 -12.23
N ASP A 454 -34.36 2.96 -11.38
CA ASP A 454 -34.70 3.73 -10.18
C ASP A 454 -34.70 5.26 -10.46
N GLY A 455 -34.74 5.66 -11.74
CA GLY A 455 -34.72 7.07 -12.16
C GLY A 455 -33.32 7.70 -12.23
N GLY A 456 -32.26 6.90 -12.14
CA GLY A 456 -30.86 7.34 -12.23
C GLY A 456 -30.29 7.33 -13.67
N THR A 457 -28.96 7.34 -13.77
CA THR A 457 -28.26 7.30 -15.07
C THR A 457 -27.57 5.98 -15.35
N GLU A 458 -27.22 5.18 -14.33
CA GLU A 458 -26.42 3.97 -14.52
C GLU A 458 -27.19 2.85 -15.23
N THR A 459 -26.54 2.23 -16.21
CA THR A 459 -27.06 1.14 -17.02
C THR A 459 -26.46 -0.23 -16.67
N TYR A 460 -25.20 -0.27 -16.22
CA TYR A 460 -24.41 -1.50 -16.12
C TYR A 460 -24.16 -2.00 -14.70
N GLY A 461 -24.81 -1.44 -13.67
CA GLY A 461 -24.61 -1.74 -12.25
C GLY A 461 -24.66 -3.24 -11.90
N TYR A 462 -23.57 -3.96 -12.08
CA TYR A 462 -23.42 -5.38 -11.78
C TYR A 462 -22.38 -5.60 -10.69
N CYS A 463 -22.73 -6.36 -9.63
CA CYS A 463 -21.72 -6.66 -8.60
C CYS A 463 -20.57 -7.45 -9.23
N ILE A 464 -20.87 -8.48 -10.03
CA ILE A 464 -19.89 -9.27 -10.77
C ILE A 464 -20.35 -9.39 -12.23
N SER A 465 -19.46 -9.09 -13.17
CA SER A 465 -19.71 -9.30 -14.60
C SER A 465 -18.61 -10.12 -15.26
N ILE A 466 -18.99 -11.05 -16.13
CA ILE A 466 -18.07 -11.81 -16.99
C ILE A 466 -18.40 -11.63 -18.46
N SER A 467 -17.45 -11.13 -19.25
CA SER A 467 -17.58 -10.98 -20.71
C SER A 467 -16.60 -11.83 -21.52
N SER A 468 -15.97 -12.81 -20.88
CA SER A 468 -14.87 -13.56 -21.48
C SER A 468 -15.26 -14.61 -22.51
N ALA A 469 -14.79 -14.45 -23.76
CA ALA A 469 -14.93 -15.45 -24.81
C ALA A 469 -13.93 -16.63 -24.70
N ALA A 470 -13.11 -16.69 -23.66
CA ALA A 470 -12.17 -17.79 -23.44
C ALA A 470 -12.84 -18.95 -22.69
N ALA A 471 -12.59 -20.18 -23.16
CA ALA A 471 -13.09 -21.38 -22.51
C ALA A 471 -12.33 -21.63 -21.21
N GLY A 472 -13.06 -21.80 -20.10
CA GLY A 472 -12.49 -21.96 -18.77
C GLY A 472 -13.54 -22.37 -17.74
N ALA A 473 -13.12 -22.51 -16.50
CA ALA A 473 -13.99 -22.80 -15.36
C ALA A 473 -13.75 -21.81 -14.22
N MET A 474 -14.82 -21.25 -13.66
CA MET A 474 -14.78 -20.33 -12.53
C MET A 474 -15.64 -20.80 -11.38
N VAL A 475 -15.26 -20.40 -10.16
CA VAL A 475 -16.12 -20.52 -8.98
C VAL A 475 -16.55 -19.12 -8.57
N VAL A 476 -17.86 -18.91 -8.43
CA VAL A 476 -18.46 -17.66 -7.94
C VAL A 476 -19.36 -18.02 -6.77
N SER A 477 -18.90 -17.80 -5.54
CA SER A 477 -19.64 -18.30 -4.37
C SER A 477 -19.53 -17.44 -3.12
N GLY A 478 -20.57 -17.36 -2.29
CA GLY A 478 -20.50 -16.65 -1.01
C GLY A 478 -20.47 -15.12 -1.13
N ASN A 479 -20.74 -14.54 -2.31
CA ASN A 479 -20.72 -13.09 -2.49
C ASN A 479 -22.07 -12.47 -2.08
N ILE A 480 -22.03 -11.26 -1.50
CA ILE A 480 -23.20 -10.60 -0.91
C ILE A 480 -23.33 -9.19 -1.49
N HIS A 481 -24.54 -8.80 -1.89
CA HIS A 481 -24.87 -7.40 -2.13
C HIS A 481 -25.65 -6.83 -0.95
N ASP A 482 -24.96 -6.05 -0.11
CA ASP A 482 -25.48 -5.45 1.11
C ASP A 482 -25.45 -3.92 1.01
N TYR A 483 -26.46 -3.37 0.35
CA TYR A 483 -26.60 -1.93 0.13
C TYR A 483 -27.59 -1.31 1.13
N VAL A 484 -27.54 0.02 1.26
CA VAL A 484 -28.47 0.81 2.07
C VAL A 484 -29.42 1.62 1.18
N GLN A 485 -28.89 2.28 0.16
CA GLN A 485 -29.62 3.22 -0.69
C GLN A 485 -29.71 2.74 -2.15
N ASN A 486 -28.56 2.55 -2.79
CA ASN A 486 -28.48 2.33 -4.24
C ASN A 486 -28.09 0.89 -4.53
N ARG A 487 -29.01 0.15 -5.14
CA ARG A 487 -28.84 -1.27 -5.45
C ARG A 487 -28.33 -1.51 -6.87
N ALA A 488 -27.59 -2.61 -7.02
CA ALA A 488 -27.17 -3.13 -8.31
C ALA A 488 -28.36 -3.65 -9.13
N HIS A 489 -28.24 -3.58 -10.44
CA HIS A 489 -29.17 -4.21 -11.36
C HIS A 489 -29.11 -5.74 -11.28
N LYS A 490 -27.91 -6.31 -11.34
CA LYS A 490 -27.68 -7.75 -11.15
C LYS A 490 -26.55 -7.98 -10.16
N GLY A 491 -26.62 -9.09 -9.44
CA GLY A 491 -25.52 -9.54 -8.61
C GLY A 491 -24.44 -10.26 -9.41
N PHE A 492 -24.85 -11.14 -10.32
CA PHE A 492 -23.93 -11.85 -11.19
C PHE A 492 -24.46 -11.91 -12.63
N ASN A 493 -23.64 -11.45 -13.59
CA ASN A 493 -24.00 -11.40 -15.00
C ASN A 493 -22.91 -12.05 -15.86
N VAL A 494 -23.28 -13.06 -16.65
CA VAL A 494 -22.40 -13.67 -17.67
C VAL A 494 -22.93 -13.26 -19.04
N HIS A 495 -22.12 -12.52 -19.80
CA HIS A 495 -22.53 -12.02 -21.11
C HIS A 495 -22.79 -13.17 -22.09
N PRO A 496 -23.70 -13.01 -23.06
CA PRO A 496 -24.07 -14.08 -24.00
C PRO A 496 -22.89 -14.65 -24.81
N ASN A 497 -21.92 -13.80 -25.14
CA ASN A 497 -20.70 -14.17 -25.87
C ASN A 497 -19.64 -14.85 -24.99
N ALA A 498 -19.83 -14.93 -23.66
CA ALA A 498 -18.84 -15.49 -22.77
C ALA A 498 -18.89 -17.02 -22.76
N THR A 499 -17.81 -17.70 -23.12
CA THR A 499 -17.77 -19.17 -23.27
C THR A 499 -17.41 -19.93 -21.98
N ILE A 500 -17.16 -19.19 -20.89
CA ILE A 500 -16.74 -19.74 -19.61
C ILE A 500 -17.84 -20.54 -18.92
N THR A 501 -17.45 -21.57 -18.18
CA THR A 501 -18.34 -22.33 -17.27
C THR A 501 -18.17 -21.83 -15.85
N CYS A 502 -19.28 -21.68 -15.12
CA CYS A 502 -19.29 -21.16 -13.76
C CYS A 502 -19.91 -22.19 -12.80
N SER A 503 -19.20 -22.48 -11.71
CA SER A 503 -19.79 -23.07 -10.51
C SER A 503 -20.29 -21.94 -9.63
N VAL A 504 -21.60 -21.83 -9.43
CA VAL A 504 -22.22 -20.68 -8.75
C VAL A 504 -23.01 -21.16 -7.55
N GLY A 505 -22.64 -20.82 -6.31
CA GLY A 505 -23.35 -21.28 -5.11
C GLY A 505 -23.28 -20.30 -3.95
N ASP A 506 -24.28 -20.28 -3.07
CA ASP A 506 -24.28 -19.48 -1.83
C ASP A 506 -24.07 -17.96 -2.02
N ASN A 507 -24.48 -17.38 -3.16
CA ASN A 507 -24.44 -15.92 -3.35
C ASN A 507 -25.75 -15.27 -2.91
N HIS A 508 -25.68 -14.16 -2.17
CA HIS A 508 -26.83 -13.41 -1.67
C HIS A 508 -27.04 -12.14 -2.51
N PHE A 509 -27.72 -12.31 -3.65
CA PHE A 509 -28.03 -11.23 -4.60
C PHE A 509 -29.54 -10.96 -4.73
N SER A 510 -30.36 -11.52 -3.85
CA SER A 510 -31.83 -11.39 -3.84
C SER A 510 -32.31 -9.94 -3.80
N ARG A 511 -31.49 -9.00 -3.30
CA ARG A 511 -31.82 -7.59 -3.16
C ARG A 511 -31.51 -6.74 -4.41
N CYS A 512 -30.96 -7.31 -5.48
CA CYS A 512 -30.75 -6.60 -6.76
C CYS A 512 -32.08 -6.31 -7.48
N LEU A 513 -32.07 -5.37 -8.44
CA LEU A 513 -33.28 -4.97 -9.17
C LEU A 513 -33.85 -6.04 -10.09
N ALA A 514 -32.98 -6.75 -10.82
CA ALA A 514 -33.42 -7.68 -11.85
C ALA A 514 -34.19 -8.84 -11.23
N ALA A 515 -35.29 -9.25 -11.88
CA ALA A 515 -36.01 -10.48 -11.53
C ALA A 515 -35.12 -11.73 -11.60
N THR A 516 -34.02 -11.67 -12.38
CA THR A 516 -32.94 -12.66 -12.41
C THR A 516 -31.63 -12.03 -11.92
N PRO A 517 -31.40 -11.96 -10.59
CA PRO A 517 -30.16 -11.37 -10.04
C PRO A 517 -28.88 -12.13 -10.41
N ILE A 518 -29.03 -13.41 -10.78
CA ILE A 518 -27.98 -14.28 -11.29
C ILE A 518 -28.38 -14.65 -12.72
N ASP A 519 -27.65 -14.12 -13.70
CA ASP A 519 -27.89 -14.34 -15.12
C ASP A 519 -26.72 -15.10 -15.74
N VAL A 520 -26.89 -16.42 -15.90
CA VAL A 520 -25.91 -17.30 -16.54
C VAL A 520 -26.60 -18.07 -17.67
N PRO A 521 -26.06 -18.05 -18.90
CA PRO A 521 -26.61 -18.82 -20.01
C PRO A 521 -26.76 -20.32 -19.68
N ARG A 522 -27.88 -20.93 -20.10
CA ARG A 522 -28.17 -22.36 -19.87
C ARG A 522 -27.01 -23.24 -20.36
N GLY A 523 -26.62 -24.22 -19.55
CA GLY A 523 -25.51 -25.15 -19.84
C GLY A 523 -24.11 -24.63 -19.50
N ARG A 524 -23.97 -23.39 -19.04
CA ARG A 524 -22.68 -22.80 -18.60
C ARG A 524 -22.57 -22.67 -17.08
N ALA A 525 -23.47 -23.31 -16.35
CA ALA A 525 -23.62 -23.14 -14.93
C ALA A 525 -23.80 -24.50 -14.25
N HIS A 526 -22.85 -24.87 -13.39
CA HIS A 526 -22.93 -26.05 -12.54
C HIS A 526 -23.22 -25.61 -11.11
N GLY A 527 -24.11 -26.32 -10.42
CA GLY A 527 -24.39 -26.03 -9.03
C GLY A 527 -25.04 -24.67 -8.77
N VAL A 528 -25.66 -24.01 -9.77
CA VAL A 528 -26.62 -22.88 -9.59
C VAL A 528 -27.82 -23.41 -8.80
N GLY A 529 -27.57 -23.72 -7.54
CA GLY A 529 -28.59 -23.72 -6.54
C GLY A 529 -29.18 -22.33 -6.58
N ALA A 530 -30.51 -22.28 -6.50
CA ALA A 530 -31.19 -21.11 -6.01
C ALA A 530 -30.39 -20.45 -4.87
N PRO A 531 -30.49 -19.13 -4.67
CA PRO A 531 -29.93 -18.55 -3.46
C PRO A 531 -30.42 -19.38 -2.28
N SER A 532 -29.49 -19.84 -1.43
CA SER A 532 -29.80 -20.60 -0.21
C SER A 532 -30.64 -19.77 0.76
N VAL A 533 -30.88 -18.48 0.43
CA VAL A 533 -31.56 -17.46 1.22
C VAL A 533 -32.41 -16.55 0.31
N ILE A 534 -33.70 -16.42 0.60
CA ILE A 534 -34.63 -15.41 0.05
C ILE A 534 -34.90 -14.41 1.17
N ASP A 535 -34.40 -13.18 1.04
CA ASP A 535 -34.77 -12.10 1.94
C ASP A 535 -36.08 -11.48 1.45
N ILE A 536 -37.10 -11.48 2.31
CA ILE A 536 -38.37 -10.80 2.05
C ILE A 536 -38.09 -9.29 2.16
N PRO A 537 -38.36 -8.48 1.12
CA PRO A 537 -38.14 -7.04 1.15
C PRO A 537 -38.94 -6.39 2.28
N GLN A 538 -38.54 -5.17 2.70
CA GLN A 538 -39.18 -4.39 3.79
C GLN A 538 -40.68 -4.17 3.52
N THR A 539 -41.51 -5.15 3.88
CA THR A 539 -42.93 -5.20 3.55
C THR A 539 -43.73 -5.51 4.80
N SER A 540 -44.92 -4.92 4.91
CA SER A 540 -45.92 -5.21 5.93
C SER A 540 -47.16 -5.84 5.30
N GLY A 541 -47.90 -6.65 6.04
CA GLY A 541 -49.19 -7.20 5.57
C GLY A 541 -49.12 -8.65 5.09
N THR A 542 -49.88 -9.00 4.04
CA THR A 542 -50.07 -10.39 3.60
C THR A 542 -49.44 -10.64 2.23
N ILE A 543 -48.57 -11.65 2.11
CA ILE A 543 -47.82 -11.94 0.88
C ILE A 543 -47.83 -13.43 0.50
N THR A 544 -47.53 -13.70 -0.76
CA THR A 544 -47.08 -15.00 -1.26
C THR A 544 -45.61 -14.90 -1.64
N VAL A 545 -44.81 -15.90 -1.28
CA VAL A 545 -43.37 -15.93 -1.60
C VAL A 545 -43.16 -16.90 -2.77
N ASP A 546 -42.70 -16.39 -3.91
CA ASP A 546 -42.32 -17.27 -5.02
C ASP A 546 -40.97 -17.93 -4.74
N VAL A 547 -40.96 -19.26 -4.66
CA VAL A 547 -39.76 -20.08 -4.46
C VAL A 547 -39.44 -20.91 -5.71
N SER A 548 -39.97 -20.53 -6.89
CA SER A 548 -39.72 -21.17 -8.19
C SER A 548 -38.24 -21.25 -8.58
N LEU A 549 -37.41 -20.36 -8.03
CA LEU A 549 -35.97 -20.34 -8.26
C LEU A 549 -35.23 -21.49 -7.53
N SER A 550 -35.89 -22.25 -6.65
CA SER A 550 -35.37 -23.34 -5.79
C SER A 550 -34.84 -24.58 -6.52
N ARG A 551 -33.90 -24.45 -7.46
CA ARG A 551 -33.12 -25.59 -7.99
C ARG A 551 -31.93 -25.96 -7.10
N LEU A 552 -32.16 -26.06 -5.78
CA LEU A 552 -31.12 -26.49 -4.85
C LEU A 552 -30.67 -27.92 -5.16
N ALA A 553 -29.41 -28.23 -4.83
CA ALA A 553 -28.93 -29.60 -4.84
C ALA A 553 -29.88 -30.48 -3.98
N PRO A 554 -30.17 -31.73 -4.38
CA PRO A 554 -31.06 -32.61 -3.62
C PRO A 554 -30.68 -32.64 -2.14
N GLY A 555 -31.57 -32.13 -1.27
CA GLY A 555 -31.43 -32.18 0.18
C GLY A 555 -31.07 -30.88 0.92
N ALA A 556 -30.59 -29.82 0.24
CA ALA A 556 -30.30 -28.54 0.88
C ALA A 556 -31.58 -27.69 1.07
N PRO A 557 -31.82 -27.08 2.25
CA PRO A 557 -32.97 -26.20 2.47
C PRO A 557 -32.76 -24.80 1.90
N LEU A 558 -33.83 -24.20 1.38
CA LEU A 558 -33.93 -22.80 0.98
C LEU A 558 -34.33 -21.95 2.20
N ILE A 559 -33.46 -21.07 2.67
CA ILE A 559 -33.78 -20.17 3.78
C ILE A 559 -34.66 -19.04 3.24
N VAL A 560 -35.69 -18.63 3.98
CA VAL A 560 -36.53 -17.46 3.70
C VAL A 560 -36.44 -16.57 4.93
N ARG A 561 -35.81 -15.40 4.82
CA ARG A 561 -35.57 -14.50 5.95
C ARG A 561 -36.43 -13.25 5.82
N ALA A 562 -36.81 -12.67 6.95
CA ALA A 562 -37.46 -11.37 7.01
C ALA A 562 -36.61 -10.41 7.87
N PRO A 563 -35.46 -9.90 7.39
CA PRO A 563 -34.49 -9.21 8.23
C PRO A 563 -34.86 -7.76 8.60
N ALA A 564 -35.77 -7.12 7.86
CA ALA A 564 -36.01 -5.67 7.97
C ALA A 564 -37.49 -5.30 7.82
N LEU A 565 -38.39 -6.02 8.51
CA LEU A 565 -39.81 -5.71 8.51
C LEU A 565 -40.10 -4.35 9.16
N THR A 566 -41.10 -3.63 8.62
CA THR A 566 -41.63 -2.37 9.20
C THR A 566 -42.88 -2.59 10.05
N ASP A 567 -43.52 -3.76 9.94
CA ASP A 567 -44.65 -4.24 10.76
C ASP A 567 -44.76 -5.78 10.64
N ASN A 568 -45.75 -6.39 11.27
CA ASN A 568 -46.01 -7.83 11.18
C ASN A 568 -46.28 -8.28 9.72
N LEU A 569 -45.76 -9.46 9.39
CA LEU A 569 -45.87 -10.09 8.07
C LEU A 569 -46.68 -11.39 8.16
N THR A 570 -47.55 -11.64 7.18
CA THR A 570 -48.29 -12.88 7.02
C THR A 570 -47.98 -13.50 5.65
N ILE A 571 -47.43 -14.71 5.64
CA ILE A 571 -47.13 -15.49 4.43
C ILE A 571 -48.26 -16.49 4.20
N THR A 572 -48.98 -16.33 3.09
CA THR A 572 -50.13 -17.18 2.73
C THR A 572 -49.78 -18.40 1.90
N ASP A 573 -48.69 -18.33 1.14
CA ASP A 573 -48.21 -19.46 0.34
C ASP A 573 -46.73 -19.30 -0.03
N PHE A 574 -46.12 -20.43 -0.37
CA PHE A 574 -44.85 -20.49 -1.09
C PHE A 574 -45.10 -21.16 -2.45
N THR A 575 -45.10 -20.37 -3.52
CA THR A 575 -45.48 -20.81 -4.86
C THR A 575 -44.27 -21.28 -5.66
N GLY A 576 -44.50 -22.03 -6.75
CA GLY A 576 -43.45 -22.40 -7.70
C GLY A 576 -42.48 -23.50 -7.26
N ALA A 577 -42.56 -24.00 -6.01
CA ALA A 577 -41.70 -25.09 -5.53
C ALA A 577 -41.97 -26.44 -6.23
N PRO A 578 -40.92 -27.13 -6.73
CA PRO A 578 -40.97 -28.56 -7.01
C PRO A 578 -41.38 -29.40 -5.78
N LEU A 579 -41.89 -30.61 -6.03
CA LEU A 579 -42.13 -31.56 -4.94
C LEU A 579 -40.83 -31.94 -4.24
N GLY A 580 -40.85 -31.98 -2.90
CA GLY A 580 -39.68 -32.30 -2.08
C GLY A 580 -38.79 -31.10 -1.72
N THR A 581 -39.08 -29.89 -2.22
CA THR A 581 -38.34 -28.68 -1.83
C THR A 581 -38.43 -28.47 -0.32
N ARG A 582 -37.27 -28.28 0.34
CA ARG A 582 -37.16 -27.89 1.75
C ARG A 582 -36.99 -26.37 1.83
N ILE A 583 -37.74 -25.70 2.70
CA ILE A 583 -37.56 -24.29 3.01
C ILE A 583 -37.42 -24.10 4.52
N VAL A 584 -36.64 -23.12 4.95
CA VAL A 584 -36.46 -22.72 6.36
C VAL A 584 -36.82 -21.25 6.48
N VAL A 585 -37.97 -20.94 7.07
CA VAL A 585 -38.39 -19.57 7.35
C VAL A 585 -37.71 -19.11 8.63
N MET A 586 -36.99 -17.99 8.58
CA MET A 586 -36.32 -17.37 9.72
C MET A 586 -36.88 -15.97 9.97
N ASN A 587 -37.30 -15.70 11.20
CA ASN A 587 -37.64 -14.35 11.63
C ASN A 587 -36.43 -13.68 12.29
N ASP A 588 -35.79 -12.77 11.56
CA ASP A 588 -34.63 -11.99 12.03
C ASP A 588 -35.01 -10.53 12.33
N SER A 589 -36.31 -10.20 12.36
CA SER A 589 -36.81 -8.85 12.66
C SER A 589 -37.37 -8.73 14.07
N ALA A 590 -37.58 -7.48 14.52
CA ALA A 590 -38.32 -7.19 15.76
C ALA A 590 -39.84 -7.42 15.63
N HIS A 591 -40.34 -7.64 14.42
CA HIS A 591 -41.76 -7.83 14.12
C HIS A 591 -42.09 -9.31 13.94
N THR A 592 -43.37 -9.63 13.95
CA THR A 592 -43.84 -11.02 13.89
C THR A 592 -43.98 -11.49 12.45
N VAL A 593 -43.39 -12.65 12.11
CA VAL A 593 -43.66 -13.38 10.85
C VAL A 593 -44.67 -14.48 11.11
N THR A 594 -45.79 -14.50 10.41
CA THR A 594 -46.81 -15.56 10.49
C THR A 594 -46.86 -16.35 9.20
N VAL A 595 -46.71 -17.68 9.25
CA VAL A 595 -47.00 -18.57 8.11
C VAL A 595 -48.37 -19.18 8.32
N THR A 596 -49.28 -18.95 7.37
CA THR A 596 -50.67 -19.41 7.50
C THR A 596 -50.84 -20.86 7.10
N ARG A 597 -51.93 -21.46 7.60
CA ARG A 597 -52.38 -22.80 7.19
C ARG A 597 -53.05 -22.86 5.82
N ALA A 598 -53.18 -21.74 5.09
CA ALA A 598 -53.87 -21.72 3.81
C ALA A 598 -53.29 -22.73 2.81
N ASN A 599 -51.96 -22.93 2.85
CA ASN A 599 -51.25 -23.90 2.01
C ASN A 599 -50.18 -24.73 2.74
N ALA A 600 -50.23 -24.77 4.08
CA ALA A 600 -49.26 -25.51 4.92
C ALA A 600 -49.94 -26.36 6.01
N LEU A 601 -49.54 -27.62 6.10
CA LEU A 601 -49.85 -28.57 7.17
C LEU A 601 -48.85 -28.36 8.32
N LEU A 602 -49.19 -27.44 9.20
CA LEU A 602 -48.41 -27.10 10.39
C LEU A 602 -48.81 -27.96 11.60
N ARG A 603 -47.84 -28.29 12.45
CA ARG A 603 -48.08 -29.02 13.71
C ARG A 603 -49.02 -28.23 14.61
N ASP A 604 -49.83 -28.97 15.36
CA ASP A 604 -50.86 -28.50 16.30
C ASP A 604 -52.06 -27.77 15.66
N GLY A 605 -52.12 -27.69 14.33
CA GLY A 605 -53.25 -27.06 13.65
C GLY A 605 -53.33 -25.55 13.86
N LEU A 606 -52.23 -24.89 14.20
CA LEU A 606 -52.14 -23.44 14.35
C LEU A 606 -51.27 -22.83 13.25
N ASN A 607 -51.46 -21.53 12.96
CA ASN A 607 -50.48 -20.77 12.18
C ASN A 607 -49.14 -20.79 12.92
N TRP A 608 -48.03 -20.81 12.18
CA TRP A 608 -46.73 -20.61 12.79
C TRP A 608 -46.49 -19.12 12.93
N THR A 609 -46.01 -18.70 14.10
CA THR A 609 -45.72 -17.31 14.43
C THR A 609 -44.30 -17.25 14.95
N GLY A 610 -43.41 -16.58 14.22
CA GLY A 610 -42.04 -16.33 14.61
C GLY A 610 -42.00 -15.40 15.82
N ASP A 611 -42.07 -15.96 17.02
CA ASP A 611 -42.14 -15.27 18.32
C ASP A 611 -41.01 -15.75 19.25
N THR A 612 -41.10 -15.41 20.54
CA THR A 612 -40.10 -15.80 21.56
C THR A 612 -39.97 -17.31 21.79
N ARG A 613 -40.90 -18.13 21.27
CA ARG A 613 -40.92 -19.59 21.42
C ARG A 613 -40.26 -20.30 20.23
N TYR A 614 -40.43 -19.81 19.00
CA TYR A 614 -39.83 -20.38 17.79
C TYR A 614 -39.42 -19.26 16.82
N SER A 615 -38.14 -19.23 16.41
CA SER A 615 -37.63 -18.26 15.42
C SER A 615 -37.41 -18.89 14.04
N GLN A 616 -37.51 -20.23 13.93
CA GLN A 616 -37.37 -20.97 12.68
C GLN A 616 -38.52 -21.95 12.44
N LEU A 617 -38.93 -22.06 11.19
CA LEU A 617 -39.88 -23.07 10.69
C LEU A 617 -39.32 -23.74 9.44
N GLU A 618 -39.20 -25.06 9.47
CA GLU A 618 -38.82 -25.84 8.31
C GLU A 618 -40.06 -26.47 7.66
N LEU A 619 -40.23 -26.27 6.35
CA LEU A 619 -41.31 -26.84 5.56
C LEU A 619 -40.75 -27.66 4.40
N VAL A 620 -41.46 -28.74 4.04
CA VAL A 620 -41.20 -29.56 2.85
C VAL A 620 -42.40 -29.53 1.92
N LYS A 621 -42.20 -29.26 0.62
CA LYS A 621 -43.28 -29.26 -0.36
C LYS A 621 -43.78 -30.68 -0.63
N GLY A 622 -45.05 -30.94 -0.31
CA GLY A 622 -45.77 -32.17 -0.66
C GLY A 622 -46.89 -31.94 -1.67
N VAL A 623 -47.67 -32.99 -1.96
CA VAL A 623 -48.91 -32.91 -2.75
C VAL A 623 -50.11 -32.81 -1.80
N PRO A 624 -50.99 -31.79 -1.90
CA PRO A 624 -50.84 -30.51 -2.59
C PRO A 624 -50.20 -29.39 -1.72
N TYR A 625 -50.01 -29.65 -0.41
CA TYR A 625 -49.62 -28.65 0.59
C TYR A 625 -48.15 -28.73 1.00
N TRP A 626 -47.65 -27.67 1.62
CA TRP A 626 -46.42 -27.70 2.42
C TRP A 626 -46.64 -28.52 3.69
N ARG A 627 -45.61 -29.20 4.18
CA ARG A 627 -45.65 -29.96 5.44
C ARG A 627 -44.55 -29.46 6.35
N GLU A 628 -44.87 -29.22 7.61
CA GLU A 628 -43.86 -28.92 8.61
C GLU A 628 -42.93 -30.12 8.86
N ALA A 629 -41.64 -29.90 8.65
CA ALA A 629 -40.58 -30.84 8.99
C ALA A 629 -40.18 -30.66 10.45
N SER A 630 -39.89 -29.42 10.82
CA SER A 630 -39.41 -29.02 12.15
C SER A 630 -39.78 -27.55 12.44
N ARG A 631 -39.78 -27.18 13.72
CA ARG A 631 -39.73 -25.79 14.18
C ARG A 631 -38.76 -25.73 15.35
N SER A 632 -37.95 -24.67 15.43
CA SER A 632 -36.91 -24.53 16.44
C SER A 632 -36.77 -23.08 16.89
N LYS A 633 -36.10 -22.88 18.02
CA LYS A 633 -35.64 -21.58 18.50
C LYS A 633 -34.17 -21.45 18.10
N ASN A 634 -33.75 -20.29 17.61
CA ASN A 634 -32.33 -19.99 17.36
C ASN A 634 -31.56 -20.28 18.64
N GLY A 635 -30.57 -21.18 18.54
CA GLY A 635 -29.54 -21.38 19.55
C GLY A 635 -28.40 -20.41 19.28
#